data_AF-A0A0H4WZW4-F1
#
_entry.id   AF-A0A0H4WZW4-F1
#
_cell.length_a   1.000
_cell.length_b   1.000
_cell.length_c   1.000
_cell.angle_alpha   90.00
_cell.angle_beta   90.00
_cell.angle_gamma   90.00
#
_symmetry.space_group_name_H-M   'P 1'
#
loop_
_entity.id
_entity.type
_entity.pdbx_description
1 polymer ?
#
loop_
_entity_poly.entity_id
_entity_poly.type
_entity_poly.pdbx_seq_one_letter_code
_entity_poly.pdbx_strand_id
1 'polypeptide(L)'
;MLRHVLLTGVTGFVGKVVLEHLLSQGVEHVTVLVRESKDRQGRVQSAAERFAKVAQAPCFSRLPSDWTERITVMSCDLEQPGCGLSPSDADSVRHHVTHVVHCAASVEFDLPLAKATSANIRSALSVLELARTCSKLVGMVDVSTAYVTVWRPGPIEERLAHLPKPAAELYEAFQVAEGDGQEWMTLTGHPNTYTLTKSVAEHLISERRGEVPVVIVRPSIVSAAHRTPFPAWLDSPAALAGCLLYSGLGVVRAFNADPSVRLDVVPVDVVASEVVRSVFGPMPKVGQPVPIVHATMGIQRALRIDMAAASTIEWFKHRPGVVKSPDMFVGRKDHGFDDVDLVRRKLPVQLQKATLAFFGQKKAHRRLTRADEKVQYLNAGFSYFTHHTFDFVRATPLEVPGFEPREYVRVVNEGMYRHLLSRDETQVSFAGPKHDDARGDEAWIMERQTSNATLKVFGYALRKTFRHCMSDVTFDRPSFERAMAQVPPGTLVVLAPTHRSYFDFLLTSYLCFQHPELGISMPHIAAAEEFGRIPVVGSILKESQAFFIKRGVGKEVPELGDELRRLTEKNASLMFFIEGQRSRARLMLPPKRGLLRALQNTGRQFVVLPVAISYDRLPEESSLAKELSGAPRPKMTLTGVLSWLSKLTRGQVQLGRVHMACGAPQHLDANTDVRALSHTVMAELQRHTSVSSFHLRAFLSEHAIPGVDETWLREAIERRGGRVLASDLPVPSPLPAPLAHSLQNQWQHWFAGDVLARQPGNPALEDHLSRYRWCTTPLAELSDARVDAVVKALFESVVRDYQEATKVRAPSELKDVAVTHRPHLDGVLQALVSRDIVKLADNGLEWGPNAAQLAQFHEACAWRGVES
;
A
#
# COMPACT_ATOMS: atom_id res chain seq x y z
N MET A 1 5.94 33.16 23.35
CA MET A 1 5.27 32.39 24.41
C MET A 1 5.24 30.94 23.93
N LEU A 2 5.64 29.99 24.78
CA LEU A 2 5.66 28.56 24.43
C LEU A 2 4.23 28.10 24.18
N ARG A 3 3.95 27.44 23.03
CA ARG A 3 2.58 27.02 22.69
C ARG A 3 2.27 25.71 23.39
N HIS A 4 1.37 25.78 24.37
CA HIS A 4 0.79 24.62 25.03
C HIS A 4 -0.68 24.51 24.65
N VAL A 5 -1.00 23.49 23.86
CA VAL A 5 -2.35 23.26 23.31
C VAL A 5 -3.08 22.18 24.12
N LEU A 6 -4.31 22.45 24.54
CA LEU A 6 -5.24 21.44 25.04
C LEU A 6 -6.10 20.91 23.89
N LEU A 7 -6.06 19.61 23.63
CA LEU A 7 -6.81 18.97 22.55
C LEU A 7 -7.82 17.95 23.10
N THR A 8 -9.09 18.13 22.78
CA THR A 8 -10.13 17.11 23.01
C THR A 8 -10.41 16.32 21.74
N GLY A 9 -10.95 15.10 21.87
CA GLY A 9 -11.38 14.31 20.71
C GLY A 9 -10.25 13.61 19.94
N VAL A 10 -9.03 13.54 20.50
CA VAL A 10 -7.85 12.90 19.86
C VAL A 10 -8.07 11.43 19.48
N THR A 11 -9.01 10.74 20.12
CA THR A 11 -9.34 9.34 19.78
C THR A 11 -10.17 9.21 18.50
N GLY A 12 -10.76 10.30 18.02
CA GLY A 12 -11.55 10.37 16.78
C GLY A 12 -10.71 10.72 15.55
N PHE A 13 -11.28 10.51 14.36
CA PHE A 13 -10.59 10.67 13.08
C PHE A 13 -9.99 12.08 12.89
N VAL A 14 -10.79 13.14 13.04
CA VAL A 14 -10.33 14.54 12.90
C VAL A 14 -9.28 14.88 13.96
N GLY A 15 -9.51 14.49 15.22
CA GLY A 15 -8.61 14.80 16.33
C GLY A 15 -7.20 14.23 16.16
N LYS A 16 -7.05 13.04 15.53
CA LYS A 16 -5.73 12.48 15.22
C LYS A 16 -4.96 13.32 14.20
N VAL A 17 -5.64 13.76 13.14
CA VAL A 17 -5.00 14.56 12.08
C VAL A 17 -4.71 15.98 12.57
N VAL A 18 -5.57 16.54 13.42
CA VAL A 18 -5.29 17.81 14.13
C VAL A 18 -4.05 17.68 15.00
N LEU A 19 -3.92 16.60 15.79
CA LEU A 19 -2.72 16.37 16.60
C LEU A 19 -1.46 16.26 15.73
N GLU A 20 -1.54 15.51 14.63
CA GLU A 20 -0.44 15.38 13.68
C GLU A 20 -0.03 16.74 13.08
N HIS A 21 -0.99 17.58 12.69
CA HIS A 21 -0.72 18.93 12.17
C HIS A 21 -0.13 19.86 13.23
N LEU A 22 -0.62 19.82 14.47
CA LEU A 22 -0.04 20.62 15.55
C LEU A 22 1.45 20.26 15.74
N LEU A 23 1.78 18.97 15.78
CA LEU A 23 3.15 18.50 15.99
C LEU A 23 4.07 18.77 14.81
N SER A 24 3.57 18.63 13.57
CA SER A 24 4.34 18.92 12.36
C SER A 24 4.60 20.42 12.16
N GLN A 25 3.74 21.29 12.69
CA GLN A 25 3.94 22.75 12.75
C GLN A 25 4.83 23.19 13.93
N GLY A 26 5.44 22.24 14.65
CA GLY A 26 6.40 22.55 15.71
C GLY A 26 5.80 23.02 17.03
N VAL A 27 4.53 22.69 17.31
CA VAL A 27 3.95 22.93 18.65
C VAL A 27 4.78 22.21 19.70
N GLU A 28 5.15 22.94 20.75
CA GLU A 28 6.10 22.50 21.77
C GLU A 28 5.49 21.47 22.72
N HIS A 29 4.23 21.64 23.11
CA HIS A 29 3.55 20.71 24.01
C HIS A 29 2.04 20.62 23.76
N VAL A 30 1.50 19.40 23.82
CA VAL A 30 0.06 19.14 23.68
C VAL A 30 -0.46 18.31 24.85
N THR A 31 -1.45 18.82 25.57
CA THR A 31 -2.23 18.02 26.52
C THR A 31 -3.45 17.45 25.82
N VAL A 32 -3.58 16.13 25.81
CA VAL A 32 -4.72 15.44 25.21
C VAL A 32 -5.67 14.92 26.28
N LEU A 33 -6.95 15.24 26.15
CA LEU A 33 -8.00 14.74 27.05
C LEU A 33 -8.60 13.46 26.48
N VAL A 34 -8.49 12.37 27.24
CA VAL A 34 -8.93 11.03 26.82
C VAL A 34 -9.82 10.41 27.88
N ARG A 35 -11.09 10.15 27.52
CA ARG A 35 -12.03 9.45 28.41
C ARG A 35 -11.59 8.01 28.72
N GLU A 36 -11.90 7.49 29.89
CA GLU A 36 -11.78 6.06 30.12
C GLU A 36 -12.89 5.30 29.38
N SER A 37 -12.67 4.01 29.11
CA SER A 37 -13.68 3.17 28.45
C SER A 37 -13.56 1.71 28.87
N LYS A 38 -14.63 0.92 28.77
CA LYS A 38 -14.56 -0.54 28.98
C LYS A 38 -14.35 -1.26 27.65
N ASP A 39 -13.48 -2.27 27.63
CA ASP A 39 -13.33 -3.15 26.48
C ASP A 39 -14.47 -4.18 26.37
N ARG A 40 -14.41 -5.05 25.35
CA ARG A 40 -15.46 -6.06 25.10
C ARG A 40 -15.57 -7.09 26.22
N GLN A 41 -14.54 -7.23 27.05
CA GLN A 41 -14.49 -8.12 28.21
C GLN A 41 -14.88 -7.40 29.50
N GLY A 42 -15.24 -6.11 29.42
CA GLY A 42 -15.62 -5.29 30.57
C GLY A 42 -14.44 -4.70 31.34
N ARG A 43 -13.20 -4.90 30.91
CA ARG A 43 -12.00 -4.34 31.54
C ARG A 43 -11.93 -2.84 31.25
N VAL A 44 -11.73 -2.05 32.30
CA VAL A 44 -11.50 -0.60 32.17
C VAL A 44 -10.17 -0.37 31.49
N GLN A 45 -10.18 0.47 30.45
CA GLN A 45 -9.01 0.94 29.73
C GLN A 45 -8.71 2.38 30.17
N SER A 46 -7.50 2.59 30.67
CA SER A 46 -7.06 3.91 31.13
C SER A 46 -6.88 4.88 29.95
N ALA A 47 -6.86 6.19 30.25
CA ALA A 47 -6.56 7.23 29.27
C ALA A 47 -5.24 6.96 28.53
N ALA A 48 -4.19 6.57 29.26
CA ALA A 48 -2.88 6.24 28.70
C ALA A 48 -2.91 5.01 27.78
N GLU A 49 -3.58 3.91 28.18
CA GLU A 49 -3.73 2.72 27.32
C GLU A 49 -4.50 3.04 26.02
N ARG A 50 -5.53 3.88 26.11
CA ARG A 50 -6.28 4.32 24.94
C ARG A 50 -5.43 5.20 24.02
N PHE A 51 -4.65 6.13 24.59
CA PHE A 51 -3.76 6.97 23.80
C PHE A 51 -2.61 6.17 23.16
N ALA A 52 -2.05 5.17 23.83
CA ALA A 52 -1.04 4.29 23.24
C ALA A 52 -1.51 3.62 21.94
N LYS A 53 -2.80 3.24 21.87
CA LYS A 53 -3.41 2.75 20.62
C LYS A 53 -3.59 3.83 19.56
N VAL A 54 -3.89 5.07 19.99
CA VAL A 54 -3.95 6.21 19.08
C VAL A 54 -2.56 6.48 18.49
N ALA A 55 -1.51 6.47 19.30
CA ALA A 55 -0.13 6.72 18.87
C ALA A 55 0.38 5.70 17.84
N GLN A 56 -0.21 4.49 17.77
CA GLN A 56 0.10 3.48 16.76
C GLN A 56 -0.56 3.75 15.39
N ALA A 57 -1.44 4.76 15.29
CA ALA A 57 -2.12 5.05 14.04
C ALA A 57 -1.11 5.51 12.97
N PRO A 58 -1.16 4.94 11.75
CA PRO A 58 -0.26 5.30 10.65
C PRO A 58 -0.15 6.80 10.37
N CYS A 59 -1.16 7.62 10.67
CA CYS A 59 -1.06 9.08 10.53
C CYS A 59 0.17 9.70 11.19
N PHE A 60 0.66 9.13 12.29
CA PHE A 60 1.82 9.65 13.01
C PHE A 60 3.17 9.15 12.45
N SER A 61 3.18 8.30 11.42
CA SER A 61 4.38 7.63 10.89
C SER A 61 5.46 8.58 10.32
N ARG A 62 5.10 9.83 9.99
CA ARG A 62 6.03 10.84 9.48
C ARG A 62 6.56 11.79 10.56
N LEU A 63 6.07 11.66 11.80
CA LEU A 63 6.58 12.43 12.93
C LEU A 63 7.91 11.84 13.43
N PRO A 64 8.78 12.64 14.06
CA PRO A 64 9.98 12.14 14.75
C PRO A 64 9.65 11.05 15.76
N SER A 65 10.53 10.06 15.96
CA SER A 65 10.26 8.90 16.83
C SER A 65 9.96 9.24 18.29
N ASP A 66 10.41 10.40 18.76
CA ASP A 66 10.23 10.94 20.12
C ASP A 66 9.00 11.85 20.26
N TRP A 67 8.15 11.96 19.23
CA TRP A 67 7.03 12.93 19.24
C TRP A 67 6.09 12.79 20.44
N THR A 68 5.95 11.58 21.00
CA THR A 68 5.11 11.31 22.16
C THR A 68 5.61 11.97 23.44
N GLU A 69 6.89 12.33 23.54
CA GLU A 69 7.46 13.06 24.69
C GLU A 69 6.87 14.47 24.84
N ARG A 70 6.33 15.02 23.75
CA ARG A 70 5.63 16.32 23.74
C ARG A 70 4.16 16.22 24.18
N ILE A 71 3.69 15.04 24.56
CA ILE A 71 2.28 14.78 24.88
C ILE A 71 2.07 14.49 26.35
N THR A 72 1.17 15.24 26.98
CA THR A 72 0.60 14.87 28.28
C THR A 72 -0.79 14.27 28.08
N VAL A 73 -1.01 13.04 28.54
CA VAL A 73 -2.32 12.37 28.48
C VAL A 73 -3.04 12.53 29.80
N MET A 74 -4.23 13.14 29.80
CA MET A 74 -5.07 13.31 30.99
C MET A 74 -6.39 12.54 30.84
N SER A 75 -6.82 11.90 31.92
CA SER A 75 -8.14 11.28 32.00
C SER A 75 -9.21 12.37 32.14
N CYS A 76 -10.35 12.20 31.46
CA CYS A 76 -11.42 13.17 31.51
C CYS A 76 -12.81 12.53 31.35
N ASP A 77 -13.84 13.23 31.80
CA ASP A 77 -15.21 13.04 31.35
C ASP A 77 -15.82 14.40 31.06
N LEU A 78 -15.90 14.77 29.78
CA LEU A 78 -16.35 16.11 29.36
C LEU A 78 -17.80 16.39 29.76
N GLU A 79 -18.60 15.34 29.98
CA GLU A 79 -19.99 15.47 30.41
C GLU A 79 -20.11 15.86 31.89
N GLN A 80 -19.01 15.77 32.66
CA GLN A 80 -18.93 16.18 34.06
C GLN A 80 -18.46 17.64 34.20
N PRO A 81 -18.84 18.33 35.30
CA PRO A 81 -18.28 19.63 35.64
C PRO A 81 -16.74 19.62 35.67
N GLY A 82 -16.11 20.69 35.18
CA GLY A 82 -14.64 20.78 35.11
C GLY A 82 -14.00 19.73 34.20
N CYS A 83 -14.76 19.19 33.23
CA CYS A 83 -14.33 18.11 32.34
C CYS A 83 -13.94 16.79 33.04
N GLY A 84 -14.37 16.61 34.30
CA GLY A 84 -14.03 15.42 35.09
C GLY A 84 -12.53 15.26 35.37
N LEU A 85 -11.76 16.36 35.31
CA LEU A 85 -10.33 16.35 35.58
C LEU A 85 -10.06 16.18 37.08
N SER A 86 -8.92 15.55 37.40
CA SER A 86 -8.40 15.57 38.77
C SER A 86 -8.05 17.01 39.18
N PRO A 87 -8.04 17.35 40.48
CA PRO A 87 -7.65 18.68 40.94
C PRO A 87 -6.25 19.09 40.43
N SER A 88 -5.29 18.17 40.43
CA SER A 88 -3.93 18.42 39.93
C SER A 88 -3.89 18.67 38.42
N ASP A 89 -4.67 17.91 37.64
CA ASP A 89 -4.72 18.09 36.18
C ASP A 89 -5.41 19.40 35.82
N ALA A 90 -6.51 19.73 36.52
CA ALA A 90 -7.22 20.99 36.34
C ALA A 90 -6.33 22.20 36.66
N ASP A 91 -5.56 22.14 37.75
CA ASP A 91 -4.59 23.18 38.09
C ASP A 91 -3.46 23.25 37.06
N SER A 92 -2.95 22.12 36.56
CA SER A 92 -1.94 22.11 35.50
C SER A 92 -2.44 22.80 34.23
N VAL A 93 -3.66 22.47 33.79
CA VAL A 93 -4.32 23.11 32.63
C VAL A 93 -4.46 24.61 32.85
N ARG A 94 -4.95 25.04 34.02
CA ARG A 94 -5.16 26.45 34.37
C ARG A 94 -3.91 27.33 34.22
N HIS A 95 -2.74 26.80 34.54
CA HIS A 95 -1.49 27.57 34.62
C HIS A 95 -0.62 27.50 33.35
N HIS A 96 -0.81 26.49 32.50
CA HIS A 96 0.08 26.23 31.37
C HIS A 96 -0.60 26.34 30.01
N VAL A 97 -1.88 25.98 29.89
CA VAL A 97 -2.57 25.97 28.60
C VAL A 97 -2.72 27.38 28.05
N THR A 98 -2.34 27.52 26.79
CA THR A 98 -2.39 28.78 26.03
C THR A 98 -3.42 28.73 24.92
N HIS A 99 -3.72 27.55 24.38
CA HIS A 99 -4.67 27.38 23.29
C HIS A 99 -5.54 26.15 23.55
N VAL A 100 -6.83 26.22 23.21
CA VAL A 100 -7.76 25.10 23.34
C VAL A 100 -8.32 24.72 21.98
N VAL A 101 -8.29 23.43 21.64
CA VAL A 101 -8.91 22.87 20.45
C VAL A 101 -9.91 21.81 20.87
N HIS A 102 -11.20 22.12 20.72
CA HIS A 102 -12.28 21.21 21.05
C HIS A 102 -12.79 20.47 19.81
N CYS A 103 -12.40 19.19 19.66
CA CYS A 103 -12.90 18.31 18.58
C CYS A 103 -13.81 17.19 19.07
N ALA A 104 -14.01 17.03 20.38
CA ALA A 104 -14.84 15.96 20.92
C ALA A 104 -16.33 16.21 20.64
N ALA A 105 -17.01 15.24 20.04
CA ALA A 105 -18.45 15.20 19.88
C ALA A 105 -18.91 13.76 19.66
N SER A 106 -20.18 13.48 19.96
CA SER A 106 -20.85 12.30 19.42
C SER A 106 -21.42 12.63 18.03
N VAL A 107 -21.10 11.79 17.06
CA VAL A 107 -21.53 11.91 15.64
C VAL A 107 -22.62 10.90 15.26
N GLU A 108 -23.20 10.24 16.26
CA GLU A 108 -24.31 9.30 16.08
C GLU A 108 -25.62 10.08 15.88
N PHE A 109 -26.37 9.78 14.81
CA PHE A 109 -27.57 10.53 14.43
C PHE A 109 -28.82 10.11 15.20
N ASP A 110 -28.78 8.95 15.87
CA ASP A 110 -29.90 8.27 16.52
C ASP A 110 -29.76 8.21 18.05
N LEU A 111 -28.85 9.00 18.62
CA LEU A 111 -28.78 9.13 20.07
C LEU A 111 -30.06 9.78 20.63
N PRO A 112 -30.60 9.27 21.75
CA PRO A 112 -31.64 9.96 22.50
C PRO A 112 -31.25 11.41 22.80
N LEU A 113 -32.20 12.34 22.71
CA LEU A 113 -31.92 13.77 22.71
C LEU A 113 -31.18 14.23 23.98
N ALA A 114 -31.55 13.73 25.15
CA ALA A 114 -30.85 14.03 26.41
C ALA A 114 -29.38 13.55 26.40
N LYS A 115 -29.09 12.38 25.81
CA LYS A 115 -27.72 11.87 25.66
C LYS A 115 -26.93 12.68 24.65
N ALA A 116 -27.52 13.04 23.52
CA ALA A 116 -26.89 13.91 22.53
C ALA A 116 -26.58 15.30 23.13
N THR A 117 -27.48 15.82 23.98
CA THR A 117 -27.31 17.08 24.70
C THR A 117 -26.15 17.03 25.67
N SER A 118 -26.02 15.96 26.45
CA SER A 118 -24.86 15.74 27.33
C SER A 118 -23.57 15.67 26.52
N ALA A 119 -23.55 14.83 25.48
CA ALA A 119 -22.36 14.57 24.68
C ALA A 119 -21.87 15.79 23.87
N ASN A 120 -22.78 16.61 23.32
CA ASN A 120 -22.43 17.66 22.36
C ASN A 120 -22.57 19.09 22.90
N ILE A 121 -23.57 19.35 23.75
CA ILE A 121 -23.79 20.69 24.32
C ILE A 121 -23.04 20.82 25.64
N ARG A 122 -23.32 19.94 26.61
CA ARG A 122 -22.70 20.02 27.95
C ARG A 122 -21.18 19.87 27.85
N SER A 123 -20.67 18.92 27.07
CA SER A 123 -19.23 18.76 26.84
C SER A 123 -18.55 20.02 26.29
N ALA A 124 -19.18 20.71 25.34
CA ALA A 124 -18.62 21.94 24.76
C ALA A 124 -18.62 23.08 25.77
N LEU A 125 -19.70 23.22 26.56
CA LEU A 125 -19.78 24.20 27.65
C LEU A 125 -18.76 23.90 28.75
N SER A 126 -18.58 22.65 29.18
CA SER A 126 -17.56 22.26 30.16
C SER A 126 -16.15 22.67 29.73
N VAL A 127 -15.84 22.52 28.44
CA VAL A 127 -14.53 22.92 27.90
C VAL A 127 -14.39 24.43 27.80
N LEU A 128 -15.46 25.15 27.43
CA LEU A 128 -15.49 26.61 27.50
C LEU A 128 -15.24 27.13 28.92
N GLU A 129 -15.86 26.49 29.91
CA GLU A 129 -15.66 26.81 31.32
C GLU A 129 -14.23 26.53 31.79
N LEU A 130 -13.64 25.40 31.38
CA LEU A 130 -12.24 25.10 31.66
C LEU A 130 -11.30 26.14 31.02
N ALA A 131 -11.54 26.49 29.76
CA ALA A 131 -10.77 27.51 29.03
C ALA A 131 -10.83 28.85 29.75
N ARG A 132 -12.00 29.26 30.27
CA ARG A 132 -12.19 30.49 31.05
C ARG A 132 -11.31 30.56 32.30
N THR A 133 -10.92 29.42 32.88
CA THR A 133 -10.01 29.41 34.02
C THR A 133 -8.54 29.60 33.63
N CYS A 134 -8.17 29.37 32.37
CA CYS A 134 -6.78 29.35 31.93
C CYS A 134 -6.18 30.77 31.88
N SER A 135 -5.25 31.04 32.79
CA SER A 135 -4.63 32.37 33.00
C SER A 135 -3.80 32.88 31.81
N LYS A 136 -3.39 31.99 30.90
CA LYS A 136 -2.55 32.30 29.72
C LYS A 136 -3.27 32.06 28.39
N LEU A 137 -4.60 31.93 28.42
CA LEU A 137 -5.37 31.61 27.23
C LEU A 137 -5.25 32.72 26.19
N VAL A 138 -4.79 32.34 25.00
CA VAL A 138 -4.74 33.15 23.79
C VAL A 138 -6.04 32.97 22.99
N GLY A 139 -6.54 31.75 22.89
CA GLY A 139 -7.81 31.49 22.25
C GLY A 139 -8.23 30.02 22.20
N MET A 140 -9.48 29.82 21.80
CA MET A 140 -10.14 28.53 21.71
C MET A 140 -10.76 28.35 20.32
N VAL A 141 -10.62 27.14 19.76
CA VAL A 141 -11.37 26.70 18.58
C VAL A 141 -12.35 25.62 18.99
N ASP A 142 -13.63 25.83 18.69
CA ASP A 142 -14.67 24.79 18.77
C ASP A 142 -14.96 24.23 17.38
N VAL A 143 -14.83 22.91 17.22
CA VAL A 143 -15.16 22.24 15.95
C VAL A 143 -16.62 21.82 15.97
N SER A 144 -17.40 22.44 15.08
CA SER A 144 -18.81 22.19 14.86
C SER A 144 -19.07 21.40 13.57
N THR A 145 -20.12 21.70 12.82
CA THR A 145 -20.41 21.15 11.51
C THR A 145 -21.11 22.19 10.63
N ALA A 146 -20.85 22.18 9.33
CA ALA A 146 -21.55 23.05 8.38
C ALA A 146 -23.07 22.75 8.33
N TYR A 147 -23.47 21.55 8.76
CA TYR A 147 -24.86 21.08 8.76
C TYR A 147 -25.70 21.54 9.96
N VAL A 148 -25.19 22.43 10.82
CA VAL A 148 -26.00 23.13 11.84
C VAL A 148 -27.02 24.09 11.22
N THR A 149 -26.84 24.45 9.95
CA THR A 149 -27.83 25.24 9.20
C THR A 149 -28.77 24.30 8.47
N VAL A 150 -30.06 24.39 8.80
CA VAL A 150 -31.12 23.69 8.08
C VAL A 150 -31.09 24.10 6.60
N TRP A 151 -31.21 23.11 5.71
CA TRP A 151 -31.16 23.32 4.29
C TRP A 151 -32.23 24.32 3.83
N ARG A 152 -31.80 25.24 2.97
CA ARG A 152 -32.66 26.15 2.20
C ARG A 152 -32.03 26.38 0.83
N PRO A 153 -32.82 26.70 -0.22
CA PRO A 153 -32.28 27.09 -1.50
C PRO A 153 -31.35 28.32 -1.38
N GLY A 154 -30.18 28.27 -2.02
CA GLY A 154 -29.21 29.37 -2.06
C GLY A 154 -28.00 29.19 -1.13
N PRO A 155 -27.13 30.20 -1.06
CA PRO A 155 -25.87 30.14 -0.33
C PRO A 155 -26.06 30.08 1.19
N ILE A 156 -25.20 29.31 1.85
CA ILE A 156 -25.11 29.17 3.30
C ILE A 156 -23.84 29.89 3.76
N GLU A 157 -24.02 31.04 4.40
CA GLU A 157 -22.94 31.90 4.87
C GLU A 157 -22.42 31.50 6.27
N GLU A 158 -21.23 31.98 6.61
CA GLU A 158 -20.58 31.82 7.92
C GLU A 158 -21.25 32.68 9.00
N ARG A 159 -22.50 32.34 9.36
CA ARG A 159 -23.29 33.00 10.41
C ARG A 159 -23.93 31.99 11.34
N LEU A 160 -24.30 32.43 12.55
CA LEU A 160 -25.07 31.60 13.47
C LEU A 160 -26.38 31.16 12.80
N ALA A 161 -26.69 29.87 12.91
CA ALA A 161 -27.91 29.31 12.34
C ALA A 161 -29.14 29.86 13.06
N HIS A 162 -30.27 30.02 12.36
CA HIS A 162 -31.49 30.48 13.01
C HIS A 162 -32.07 29.39 13.92
N LEU A 163 -32.44 29.75 15.16
CA LEU A 163 -33.21 28.89 16.06
C LEU A 163 -34.61 29.50 16.31
N PRO A 164 -35.68 28.68 16.35
CA PRO A 164 -37.04 29.17 16.58
C PRO A 164 -37.30 29.59 18.03
N LYS A 165 -36.38 29.26 18.95
CA LYS A 165 -36.45 29.56 20.38
C LYS A 165 -35.05 29.92 20.90
N PRO A 166 -34.94 30.68 22.01
CA PRO A 166 -33.65 30.94 22.66
C PRO A 166 -32.90 29.64 22.98
N ALA A 167 -31.59 29.62 22.77
CA ALA A 167 -30.79 28.41 22.94
C ALA A 167 -30.79 27.90 24.38
N ALA A 168 -30.86 28.78 25.37
CA ALA A 168 -30.97 28.42 26.78
C ALA A 168 -32.28 27.65 27.09
N GLU A 169 -33.42 28.06 26.51
CA GLU A 169 -34.69 27.34 26.70
C GLU A 169 -34.63 25.94 26.09
N LEU A 170 -34.09 25.83 24.87
CA LEU A 170 -33.90 24.54 24.20
C LEU A 170 -32.97 23.63 25.01
N TYR A 171 -31.89 24.17 25.57
CA TYR A 171 -30.96 23.40 26.39
C TYR A 171 -31.62 22.81 27.64
N GLU A 172 -32.37 23.60 28.40
CA GLU A 172 -33.08 23.11 29.58
C GLU A 172 -34.11 22.03 29.22
N ALA A 173 -34.86 22.23 28.13
CA ALA A 173 -35.82 21.25 27.65
C ALA A 173 -35.15 19.93 27.22
N PHE A 174 -34.04 20.00 26.49
CA PHE A 174 -33.38 18.82 25.94
C PHE A 174 -32.74 17.94 27.03
N GLN A 175 -32.33 18.52 28.15
CA GLN A 175 -31.71 17.77 29.26
C GLN A 175 -32.66 16.74 29.89
N VAL A 176 -33.96 17.03 29.89
CA VAL A 176 -35.01 16.17 30.46
C VAL A 176 -35.89 15.51 29.39
N ALA A 177 -35.61 15.75 28.11
CA ALA A 177 -36.38 15.18 27.01
C ALA A 177 -36.28 13.66 26.98
N GLU A 178 -37.43 12.99 26.93
CA GLU A 178 -37.53 11.55 26.75
C GLU A 178 -37.57 11.19 25.25
N GLY A 179 -36.96 10.06 24.88
CA GLY A 179 -36.98 9.56 23.51
C GLY A 179 -35.93 10.18 22.56
N ASP A 180 -36.26 10.17 21.27
CA ASP A 180 -35.37 10.54 20.16
C ASP A 180 -35.37 12.04 19.81
N GLY A 181 -36.27 12.83 20.41
CA GLY A 181 -36.35 14.26 20.17
C GLY A 181 -37.05 14.67 18.87
N GLN A 182 -37.86 13.79 18.26
CA GLN A 182 -38.53 14.06 16.98
C GLN A 182 -39.36 15.36 16.96
N GLU A 183 -40.02 15.70 18.06
CA GLU A 183 -40.79 16.95 18.17
C GLU A 183 -39.89 18.20 18.02
N TRP A 184 -38.69 18.16 18.59
CA TRP A 184 -37.72 19.27 18.57
C TRP A 184 -37.03 19.38 17.22
N MET A 185 -36.73 18.24 16.59
CA MET A 185 -36.24 18.20 15.22
C MET A 185 -37.27 18.78 14.24
N THR A 186 -38.55 18.46 14.43
CA THR A 186 -39.66 19.02 13.63
C THR A 186 -39.80 20.53 13.85
N LEU A 187 -39.76 20.99 15.11
CA LEU A 187 -39.85 22.41 15.46
C LEU A 187 -38.70 23.23 14.86
N THR A 188 -37.49 22.69 14.88
CA THR A 188 -36.27 23.42 14.46
C THR A 188 -35.89 23.19 13.00
N GLY A 189 -36.47 22.17 12.34
CA GLY A 189 -36.15 21.77 10.97
C GLY A 189 -34.88 20.94 10.83
N HIS A 190 -34.19 20.60 11.92
CA HIS A 190 -32.96 19.79 11.86
C HIS A 190 -33.28 18.32 11.56
N PRO A 191 -32.48 17.63 10.72
CA PRO A 191 -32.76 16.25 10.30
C PRO A 191 -32.41 15.18 11.32
N ASN A 192 -31.59 15.50 12.32
CA ASN A 192 -31.11 14.56 13.34
C ASN A 192 -30.67 15.30 14.63
N THR A 193 -30.51 14.54 15.72
CA THR A 193 -30.13 15.10 17.03
C THR A 193 -28.71 15.69 17.03
N TYR A 194 -27.80 15.17 16.20
CA TYR A 194 -26.44 15.69 16.06
C TYR A 194 -26.41 17.14 15.54
N THR A 195 -27.03 17.40 14.39
CA THR A 195 -27.07 18.75 13.79
C THR A 195 -27.79 19.75 14.70
N LEU A 196 -28.89 19.33 15.33
CA LEU A 196 -29.63 20.13 16.31
C LEU A 196 -28.78 20.50 17.52
N THR A 197 -28.17 19.51 18.17
CA THR A 197 -27.40 19.77 19.40
C THR A 197 -26.14 20.58 19.14
N LYS A 198 -25.47 20.41 17.98
CA LYS A 198 -24.34 21.28 17.59
C LYS A 198 -24.79 22.71 17.29
N SER A 199 -25.95 22.89 16.65
CA SER A 199 -26.53 24.23 16.41
C SER A 199 -26.80 24.96 17.74
N VAL A 200 -27.45 24.29 18.70
CA VAL A 200 -27.69 24.85 20.04
C VAL A 200 -26.38 25.12 20.80
N ALA A 201 -25.38 24.22 20.69
CA ALA A 201 -24.08 24.43 21.32
C ALA A 201 -23.37 25.70 20.82
N GLU A 202 -23.39 25.98 19.51
CA GLU A 202 -22.76 27.19 18.96
C GLU A 202 -23.38 28.49 19.52
N HIS A 203 -24.71 28.52 19.66
CA HIS A 203 -25.40 29.65 20.28
C HIS A 203 -25.02 29.81 21.74
N LEU A 204 -25.04 28.73 22.52
CA LEU A 204 -24.69 28.81 23.94
C LEU A 204 -23.23 29.18 24.15
N ILE A 205 -22.31 28.72 23.30
CA ILE A 205 -20.90 29.17 23.32
C ILE A 205 -20.85 30.67 23.03
N SER A 206 -21.54 31.13 21.99
CA SER A 206 -21.57 32.55 21.61
C SER A 206 -22.13 33.45 22.71
N GLU A 207 -23.18 32.99 23.39
CA GLU A 207 -23.85 33.69 24.50
C GLU A 207 -23.03 33.65 25.80
N ARG A 208 -22.38 32.52 26.12
CA ARG A 208 -21.76 32.26 27.44
C ARG A 208 -20.24 32.40 27.47
N ARG A 209 -19.55 32.66 26.35
CA ARG A 209 -18.07 32.74 26.31
C ARG A 209 -17.45 33.78 27.23
N GLY A 210 -18.18 34.83 27.60
CA GLY A 210 -17.63 35.96 28.35
C GLY A 210 -16.40 36.56 27.65
N GLU A 211 -15.25 36.52 28.33
CA GLU A 211 -13.98 37.04 27.81
C GLU A 211 -13.17 36.04 26.98
N VAL A 212 -13.59 34.76 26.92
CA VAL A 212 -12.87 33.72 26.18
C VAL A 212 -12.87 34.06 24.68
N PRO A 213 -11.70 34.19 24.03
CA PRO A 213 -11.62 34.36 22.58
C PRO A 213 -11.92 33.02 21.91
N VAL A 214 -13.04 32.92 21.18
CA VAL A 214 -13.50 31.67 20.56
C VAL A 214 -13.70 31.85 19.07
N VAL A 215 -13.27 30.88 18.27
CA VAL A 215 -13.63 30.72 16.85
C VAL A 215 -14.33 29.37 16.67
N ILE A 216 -15.40 29.34 15.87
CA ILE A 216 -16.11 28.10 15.54
C ILE A 216 -15.72 27.67 14.13
N VAL A 217 -15.19 26.46 13.99
CA VAL A 217 -14.85 25.85 12.69
C VAL A 217 -15.88 24.80 12.31
N ARG A 218 -16.49 24.94 11.14
CA ARG A 218 -17.60 24.11 10.63
C ARG A 218 -17.15 23.27 9.44
N PRO A 219 -16.71 22.01 9.63
CA PRO A 219 -16.48 21.06 8.55
C PRO A 219 -17.78 20.57 7.91
N SER A 220 -17.74 20.29 6.60
CA SER A 220 -18.76 19.50 5.88
C SER A 220 -18.53 17.98 6.08
N ILE A 221 -18.86 17.13 5.10
CA ILE A 221 -18.65 15.68 5.22
C ILE A 221 -17.15 15.38 5.17
N VAL A 222 -16.56 15.06 6.32
CA VAL A 222 -15.13 14.76 6.40
C VAL A 222 -14.82 13.38 5.79
N SER A 223 -13.80 13.32 4.94
CA SER A 223 -13.33 12.08 4.31
C SER A 223 -11.79 12.00 4.28
N ALA A 224 -11.26 11.03 3.54
CA ALA A 224 -9.84 10.69 3.46
C ALA A 224 -8.94 11.90 3.24
N ALA A 225 -7.75 11.88 3.83
CA ALA A 225 -6.74 12.91 3.61
C ALA A 225 -6.40 13.03 2.12
N HIS A 226 -6.34 14.26 1.62
CA HIS A 226 -5.89 14.53 0.26
C HIS A 226 -4.37 14.50 0.16
N ARG A 227 -3.66 15.04 1.16
CA ARG A 227 -2.20 15.16 1.16
C ARG A 227 -1.54 14.77 2.48
N THR A 228 -2.00 15.31 3.60
CA THR A 228 -1.32 15.16 4.91
C THR A 228 -2.17 14.36 5.89
N PRO A 229 -1.59 13.49 6.75
CA PRO A 229 -0.18 13.12 6.83
C PRO A 229 0.33 12.39 5.58
N PHE A 230 -0.54 11.66 4.88
CA PHE A 230 -0.32 11.13 3.53
C PHE A 230 -1.67 10.95 2.81
N PRO A 231 -1.70 10.94 1.47
CA PRO A 231 -2.94 10.75 0.72
C PRO A 231 -3.66 9.46 1.07
N ALA A 232 -4.99 9.49 0.98
CA ALA A 232 -5.88 8.36 1.25
C ALA A 232 -5.96 7.92 2.73
N TRP A 233 -5.33 8.63 3.67
CA TRP A 233 -5.47 8.28 5.09
C TRP A 233 -6.91 8.48 5.59
N LEU A 234 -7.53 7.41 6.08
CA LEU A 234 -8.72 7.43 6.92
C LEU A 234 -8.74 6.19 7.81
N ASP A 235 -9.38 6.28 8.98
CA ASP A 235 -9.48 5.15 9.91
C ASP A 235 -10.91 4.94 10.43
N SER A 236 -11.88 5.63 9.83
CA SER A 236 -13.29 5.54 10.18
C SER A 236 -14.18 5.38 8.94
N PRO A 237 -15.11 4.41 8.91
CA PRO A 237 -16.15 4.30 7.88
C PRO A 237 -17.31 5.28 8.13
N ALA A 238 -17.06 6.44 8.76
CA ALA A 238 -18.12 7.41 9.04
C ALA A 238 -18.61 8.10 7.75
N ALA A 239 -19.87 8.54 7.79
CA ALA A 239 -20.51 9.30 6.71
C ALA A 239 -20.38 8.65 5.33
N LEU A 240 -19.91 9.39 4.32
CA LEU A 240 -19.84 8.93 2.93
C LEU A 240 -18.90 7.74 2.74
N ALA A 241 -17.80 7.65 3.49
CA ALA A 241 -16.87 6.53 3.40
C ALA A 241 -17.55 5.19 3.74
N GLY A 242 -18.41 5.17 4.76
CA GLY A 242 -19.19 3.97 5.09
C GLY A 242 -20.12 3.55 3.95
N CYS A 243 -20.86 4.49 3.39
CA CYS A 243 -21.75 4.25 2.25
C CYS A 243 -20.96 3.66 1.07
N LEU A 244 -19.93 4.37 0.60
CA LEU A 244 -19.12 3.93 -0.55
C LEU A 244 -18.47 2.57 -0.30
N LEU A 245 -17.93 2.31 0.90
CA LEU A 245 -17.33 1.02 1.24
C LEU A 245 -18.36 -0.12 1.14
N TYR A 246 -19.52 0.02 1.77
CA TYR A 246 -20.53 -1.04 1.76
C TYR A 246 -21.14 -1.26 0.37
N SER A 247 -21.18 -0.22 -0.47
CA SER A 247 -21.58 -0.32 -1.88
C SER A 247 -20.53 -1.02 -2.72
N GLY A 248 -19.25 -0.67 -2.55
CA GLY A 248 -18.11 -1.33 -3.21
C GLY A 248 -17.98 -2.81 -2.85
N LEU A 249 -18.33 -3.19 -1.61
CA LEU A 249 -18.38 -4.59 -1.19
C LEU A 249 -19.62 -5.35 -1.70
N GLY A 250 -20.59 -4.66 -2.33
CA GLY A 250 -21.85 -5.23 -2.79
C GLY A 250 -22.88 -5.52 -1.68
N VAL A 251 -22.70 -4.92 -0.50
CA VAL A 251 -23.63 -5.06 0.65
C VAL A 251 -24.83 -4.14 0.48
N VAL A 252 -24.60 -2.88 0.09
CA VAL A 252 -25.67 -1.94 -0.27
C VAL A 252 -26.06 -2.18 -1.73
N ARG A 253 -27.32 -2.58 -1.95
CA ARG A 253 -27.87 -2.89 -3.28
C ARG A 253 -28.78 -1.78 -3.83
N ALA A 254 -29.34 -0.97 -2.93
CA ALA A 254 -30.13 0.21 -3.23
C ALA A 254 -29.79 1.30 -2.21
N PHE A 255 -29.50 2.50 -2.70
CA PHE A 255 -29.17 3.68 -1.90
C PHE A 255 -30.18 4.79 -2.14
N ASN A 256 -30.81 5.24 -1.05
CA ASN A 256 -31.86 6.26 -1.06
C ASN A 256 -31.22 7.66 -1.20
N ALA A 257 -31.19 8.17 -2.43
CA ALA A 257 -30.55 9.43 -2.78
C ALA A 257 -31.05 9.98 -4.11
N ASP A 258 -30.96 11.31 -4.28
CA ASP A 258 -31.09 11.93 -5.59
C ASP A 258 -29.74 11.84 -6.33
N PRO A 259 -29.65 11.16 -7.49
CA PRO A 259 -28.39 10.97 -8.21
C PRO A 259 -27.69 12.28 -8.61
N SER A 260 -28.44 13.36 -8.78
CA SER A 260 -27.94 14.66 -9.25
C SER A 260 -27.37 15.55 -8.13
N VAL A 261 -27.65 15.21 -6.87
CA VAL A 261 -27.20 15.99 -5.70
C VAL A 261 -25.68 16.01 -5.61
N ARG A 262 -25.15 17.17 -5.22
CA ARG A 262 -23.73 17.38 -4.95
C ARG A 262 -23.49 17.44 -3.45
N LEU A 263 -22.63 16.56 -2.96
CA LEU A 263 -22.20 16.48 -1.57
C LEU A 263 -20.87 17.23 -1.39
N ASP A 264 -20.84 18.22 -0.49
CA ASP A 264 -19.58 18.84 -0.06
C ASP A 264 -18.82 17.87 0.84
N VAL A 265 -17.76 17.28 0.29
CA VAL A 265 -16.91 16.31 0.98
C VAL A 265 -15.53 16.91 1.15
N VAL A 266 -15.18 17.21 2.40
CA VAL A 266 -13.92 17.87 2.75
C VAL A 266 -12.86 16.86 3.18
N PRO A 267 -11.64 16.91 2.63
CA PRO A 267 -10.52 16.13 3.14
C PRO A 267 -10.18 16.48 4.59
N VAL A 268 -9.87 15.48 5.41
CA VAL A 268 -9.56 15.69 6.84
C VAL A 268 -8.37 16.61 7.09
N ASP A 269 -7.41 16.67 6.17
CA ASP A 269 -6.26 17.57 6.22
C ASP A 269 -6.63 19.03 5.95
N VAL A 270 -7.63 19.28 5.11
CA VAL A 270 -8.19 20.62 4.94
C VAL A 270 -8.85 21.07 6.24
N VAL A 271 -9.59 20.18 6.91
CA VAL A 271 -10.21 20.47 8.22
C VAL A 271 -9.14 20.71 9.28
N ALA A 272 -8.13 19.85 9.38
CA ALA A 272 -7.06 20.00 10.36
C ALA A 272 -6.26 21.29 10.15
N SER A 273 -5.95 21.61 8.89
CA SER A 273 -5.30 22.88 8.52
C SER A 273 -6.14 24.08 8.94
N GLU A 274 -7.46 24.05 8.72
CA GLU A 274 -8.37 25.13 9.08
C GLU A 274 -8.47 25.31 10.60
N VAL A 275 -8.53 24.22 11.36
CA VAL A 275 -8.52 24.23 12.82
C VAL A 275 -7.22 24.83 13.37
N VAL A 276 -6.07 24.36 12.88
CA VAL A 276 -4.75 24.84 13.31
C VAL A 276 -4.53 26.31 12.90
N ARG A 277 -4.95 26.69 11.70
CA ARG A 277 -4.93 28.08 11.23
C ARG A 277 -5.81 28.98 12.10
N SER A 278 -6.99 28.50 12.49
CA SER A 278 -7.92 29.26 13.33
C SER A 278 -7.40 29.42 14.75
N VAL A 279 -6.77 28.39 15.34
CA VAL A 279 -6.29 28.46 16.73
C VAL A 279 -5.08 29.36 16.89
N PHE A 280 -4.23 29.47 15.87
CA PHE A 280 -3.06 30.35 15.87
C PHE A 280 -3.26 31.65 15.07
N GLY A 281 -4.46 31.86 14.54
CA GLY A 281 -4.83 33.05 13.78
C GLY A 281 -5.34 34.20 14.67
N PRO A 282 -5.84 35.28 14.05
CA PRO A 282 -6.45 36.38 14.79
C PRO A 282 -7.67 35.94 15.59
N MET A 283 -7.65 36.19 16.90
CA MET A 283 -8.75 35.89 17.82
C MET A 283 -9.68 37.08 18.01
N PRO A 284 -11.00 36.86 18.20
CA PRO A 284 -11.95 37.95 18.42
C PRO A 284 -11.70 38.62 19.78
N LYS A 285 -11.80 39.95 19.81
CA LYS A 285 -11.75 40.72 21.05
C LYS A 285 -13.03 40.52 21.87
N VAL A 286 -12.96 40.85 23.16
CA VAL A 286 -14.13 40.89 24.04
C VAL A 286 -15.21 41.80 23.42
N GLY A 287 -16.46 41.34 23.43
CA GLY A 287 -17.60 42.06 22.84
C GLY A 287 -17.77 41.92 21.33
N GLN A 288 -16.81 41.36 20.59
CA GLN A 288 -17.00 41.06 19.15
C GLN A 288 -17.84 39.78 18.96
N PRO A 289 -18.56 39.61 17.84
CA PRO A 289 -19.21 38.34 17.52
C PRO A 289 -18.19 37.21 17.41
N VAL A 290 -18.61 35.98 17.75
CA VAL A 290 -17.79 34.77 17.54
C VAL A 290 -17.60 34.54 16.03
N PRO A 291 -16.37 34.55 15.50
CA PRO A 291 -16.13 34.22 14.11
C PRO A 291 -16.49 32.76 13.83
N ILE A 292 -17.18 32.54 12.72
CA ILE A 292 -17.51 31.22 12.20
C ILE A 292 -16.71 31.02 10.92
N VAL A 293 -16.10 29.85 10.74
CA VAL A 293 -15.27 29.52 9.59
C VAL A 293 -15.71 28.18 9.01
N HIS A 294 -16.07 28.15 7.74
CA HIS A 294 -16.39 26.94 7.00
C HIS A 294 -15.09 26.21 6.59
N ALA A 295 -14.93 24.99 7.08
CA ALA A 295 -13.93 24.04 6.59
C ALA A 295 -14.59 23.16 5.51
N THR A 296 -14.92 23.75 4.37
CA THR A 296 -15.66 23.11 3.26
C THR A 296 -14.92 23.24 1.93
N MET A 297 -15.29 22.42 0.95
CA MET A 297 -14.69 22.45 -0.40
C MET A 297 -15.41 23.40 -1.37
N GLY A 298 -16.67 23.69 -1.10
CA GLY A 298 -17.58 24.48 -1.93
C GLY A 298 -18.25 23.64 -3.03
N ILE A 299 -19.39 24.13 -3.53
CA ILE A 299 -20.23 23.43 -4.53
C ILE A 299 -19.50 23.10 -5.84
N GLN A 300 -18.48 23.88 -6.20
CA GLN A 300 -17.67 23.68 -7.40
C GLN A 300 -16.83 22.40 -7.33
N ARG A 301 -16.41 22.00 -6.12
CA ARG A 301 -15.57 20.82 -5.85
C ARG A 301 -16.35 19.67 -5.20
N ALA A 302 -17.65 19.85 -5.01
CA ALA A 302 -18.54 18.86 -4.41
C ALA A 302 -18.71 17.61 -5.31
N LEU A 303 -18.91 16.46 -4.67
CA LEU A 303 -19.04 15.16 -5.34
C LEU A 303 -20.49 14.91 -5.73
N ARG A 304 -20.75 14.63 -7.01
CA ARG A 304 -22.07 14.17 -7.45
C ARG A 304 -22.28 12.71 -7.04
N ILE A 305 -23.45 12.39 -6.50
CA ILE A 305 -23.72 11.07 -5.90
C ILE A 305 -23.60 9.94 -6.93
N ASP A 306 -24.21 10.09 -8.10
CA ASP A 306 -24.12 9.13 -9.21
C ASP A 306 -22.66 8.84 -9.62
N MET A 307 -21.84 9.88 -9.71
CA MET A 307 -20.42 9.80 -10.12
C MET A 307 -19.61 9.08 -9.05
N ALA A 308 -19.81 9.41 -7.79
CA ALA A 308 -19.12 8.75 -6.67
C ALA A 308 -19.52 7.27 -6.60
N ALA A 309 -20.82 6.96 -6.70
CA ALA A 309 -21.34 5.61 -6.72
C ALA A 309 -20.76 4.78 -7.88
N ALA A 310 -20.85 5.27 -9.11
CA ALA A 310 -20.36 4.57 -10.29
C ALA A 310 -18.84 4.35 -10.23
N SER A 311 -18.08 5.37 -9.83
CA SER A 311 -16.62 5.28 -9.70
C SER A 311 -16.20 4.28 -8.64
N THR A 312 -16.89 4.24 -7.48
CA THR A 312 -16.63 3.26 -6.43
C THR A 312 -17.00 1.84 -6.84
N ILE A 313 -18.14 1.64 -7.49
CA ILE A 313 -18.55 0.32 -8.01
C ILE A 313 -17.50 -0.21 -8.97
N GLU A 314 -17.10 0.60 -9.96
CA GLU A 314 -16.11 0.19 -10.96
C GLU A 314 -14.74 -0.08 -10.33
N TRP A 315 -14.32 0.75 -9.38
CA TRP A 315 -13.06 0.58 -8.67
C TRP A 315 -13.00 -0.75 -7.88
N PHE A 316 -14.07 -1.08 -7.16
CA PHE A 316 -14.14 -2.32 -6.37
C PHE A 316 -14.36 -3.58 -7.22
N LYS A 317 -15.06 -3.47 -8.35
CA LYS A 317 -15.39 -4.61 -9.24
C LYS A 317 -14.16 -5.44 -9.63
N HIS A 318 -13.01 -4.79 -9.79
CA HIS A 318 -11.74 -5.40 -10.22
C HIS A 318 -10.80 -5.74 -9.07
N ARG A 319 -11.25 -5.65 -7.82
CA ARG A 319 -10.40 -5.82 -6.62
C ARG A 319 -10.89 -6.97 -5.74
N PRO A 320 -9.96 -7.75 -5.15
CA PRO A 320 -10.34 -8.89 -4.34
C PRO A 320 -11.12 -8.48 -3.10
N GLY A 321 -12.01 -9.39 -2.72
CA GLY A 321 -12.83 -9.41 -1.52
C GLY A 321 -14.02 -8.46 -1.51
N VAL A 322 -14.54 -8.20 -2.71
CA VAL A 322 -15.96 -7.93 -2.97
C VAL A 322 -16.79 -9.14 -2.48
N VAL A 323 -17.85 -8.90 -1.71
CA VAL A 323 -18.71 -9.99 -1.19
C VAL A 323 -19.69 -10.47 -2.26
N LYS A 324 -20.25 -9.53 -3.02
CA LYS A 324 -21.12 -9.75 -4.18
C LYS A 324 -20.79 -8.70 -5.23
N SER A 325 -20.96 -9.02 -6.51
CA SER A 325 -20.73 -8.06 -7.60
C SER A 325 -21.34 -6.69 -7.26
N PRO A 326 -20.53 -5.62 -7.19
CA PRO A 326 -21.04 -4.31 -6.83
C PRO A 326 -21.98 -3.84 -7.95
N ASP A 327 -23.23 -3.58 -7.59
CA ASP A 327 -24.30 -3.11 -8.49
C ASP A 327 -25.36 -2.46 -7.58
N MET A 328 -25.01 -1.26 -7.12
CA MET A 328 -25.88 -0.44 -6.30
C MET A 328 -26.76 0.43 -7.20
N PHE A 329 -28.07 0.33 -7.01
CA PHE A 329 -29.01 1.30 -7.54
C PHE A 329 -29.01 2.56 -6.67
N VAL A 330 -28.96 3.74 -7.29
CA VAL A 330 -29.12 5.03 -6.61
C VAL A 330 -30.42 5.64 -7.10
N GLY A 331 -31.35 5.92 -6.19
CA GLY A 331 -32.63 6.50 -6.57
C GLY A 331 -33.45 7.01 -5.39
N ARG A 332 -34.42 7.85 -5.70
CA ARG A 332 -35.29 8.50 -4.73
C ARG A 332 -36.49 7.60 -4.38
N LYS A 333 -37.03 7.74 -3.16
CA LYS A 333 -38.25 7.04 -2.72
C LYS A 333 -39.45 7.26 -3.62
N ASP A 334 -39.66 8.50 -4.04
CA ASP A 334 -40.73 8.88 -4.98
C ASP A 334 -40.52 8.38 -6.42
N HIS A 335 -39.37 7.76 -6.72
CA HIS A 335 -38.99 7.25 -8.03
C HIS A 335 -38.57 5.76 -7.99
N GLY A 336 -39.37 4.93 -7.32
CA GLY A 336 -39.24 3.46 -7.39
C GLY A 336 -38.13 2.84 -6.54
N PHE A 337 -37.48 3.61 -5.65
CA PHE A 337 -36.46 3.05 -4.74
C PHE A 337 -37.02 1.91 -3.87
N ASP A 338 -38.23 2.04 -3.34
CA ASP A 338 -38.80 1.03 -2.43
C ASP A 338 -39.03 -0.32 -3.14
N ASP A 339 -39.45 -0.30 -4.40
CA ASP A 339 -39.62 -1.51 -5.23
C ASP A 339 -38.26 -2.17 -5.51
N VAL A 340 -37.25 -1.37 -5.87
CA VAL A 340 -35.90 -1.87 -6.13
C VAL A 340 -35.25 -2.42 -4.86
N ASP A 341 -35.39 -1.74 -3.72
CA ASP A 341 -34.88 -2.19 -2.42
C ASP A 341 -35.59 -3.46 -1.92
N LEU A 342 -36.89 -3.59 -2.18
CA LEU A 342 -37.65 -4.80 -1.89
C LEU A 342 -37.07 -6.01 -2.62
N VAL A 343 -36.90 -5.90 -3.94
CA VAL A 343 -36.42 -6.99 -4.81
C VAL A 343 -34.94 -7.28 -4.60
N ARG A 344 -34.09 -6.26 -4.55
CA ARG A 344 -32.63 -6.42 -4.51
C ARG A 344 -32.07 -6.68 -3.10
N ARG A 345 -32.79 -6.32 -2.04
CA ARG A 345 -32.31 -6.47 -0.64
C ARG A 345 -33.32 -7.13 0.30
N LYS A 346 -34.49 -6.52 0.56
CA LYS A 346 -35.39 -6.95 1.66
C LYS A 346 -35.79 -8.42 1.52
N LEU A 347 -36.31 -8.82 0.35
CA LEU A 347 -36.79 -10.19 0.13
C LEU A 347 -35.65 -11.23 0.20
N PRO A 348 -34.51 -11.06 -0.52
CA PRO A 348 -33.36 -11.97 -0.39
C PRO A 348 -32.80 -12.08 1.03
N VAL A 349 -32.68 -10.97 1.75
CA VAL A 349 -32.14 -10.96 3.13
C VAL A 349 -33.07 -11.70 4.08
N GLN A 350 -34.39 -11.51 3.99
CA GLN A 350 -35.35 -12.22 4.84
C GLN A 350 -35.35 -13.73 4.56
N LEU A 351 -35.31 -14.12 3.30
CA LEU A 351 -35.19 -15.53 2.92
C LEU A 351 -33.90 -16.14 3.50
N GLN A 352 -32.77 -15.45 3.35
CA GLN A 352 -31.49 -15.92 3.88
C GLN A 352 -31.48 -15.99 5.42
N LYS A 353 -32.10 -15.02 6.12
CA LYS A 353 -32.29 -15.07 7.58
C LYS A 353 -33.09 -16.31 7.98
N ALA A 354 -34.21 -16.58 7.31
CA ALA A 354 -35.04 -17.76 7.57
C ALA A 354 -34.28 -19.07 7.33
N THR A 355 -33.54 -19.18 6.22
CA THR A 355 -32.69 -20.34 5.91
C THR A 355 -31.61 -20.57 6.97
N LEU A 356 -30.89 -19.51 7.37
CA LEU A 356 -29.85 -19.62 8.39
C LEU A 356 -30.41 -19.98 9.77
N ALA A 357 -31.60 -19.50 10.10
CA ALA A 357 -32.32 -19.89 11.32
C ALA A 357 -32.71 -21.37 11.28
N PHE A 358 -33.26 -21.83 10.16
CA PHE A 358 -33.64 -23.24 9.94
C PHE A 358 -32.45 -24.19 10.07
N PHE A 359 -31.30 -23.87 9.47
CA PHE A 359 -30.07 -24.67 9.59
C PHE A 359 -29.27 -24.42 10.88
N GLY A 360 -29.81 -23.68 11.85
CA GLY A 360 -29.17 -23.45 13.15
C GLY A 360 -27.88 -22.62 13.10
N GLN A 361 -27.60 -21.90 12.00
CA GLN A 361 -26.37 -21.11 11.80
C GLN A 361 -26.41 -19.75 12.52
N LYS A 362 -26.52 -19.76 13.85
CA LYS A 362 -26.72 -18.56 14.70
C LYS A 362 -25.68 -17.44 14.46
N LYS A 363 -24.41 -17.79 14.21
CA LYS A 363 -23.33 -16.79 13.97
C LYS A 363 -23.49 -16.06 12.64
N ALA A 364 -23.81 -16.79 11.57
CA ALA A 364 -24.05 -16.21 10.24
C ALA A 364 -25.32 -15.35 10.25
N HIS A 365 -26.39 -15.82 10.90
CA HIS A 365 -27.62 -15.06 11.08
C HIS A 365 -27.36 -13.70 11.76
N ARG A 366 -26.67 -13.68 12.89
CA ARG A 366 -26.31 -12.44 13.61
C ARG A 366 -25.48 -11.48 12.74
N ARG A 367 -24.56 -11.99 11.92
CA ARG A 367 -23.77 -11.17 10.99
C ARG A 367 -24.65 -10.53 9.92
N LEU A 368 -25.56 -11.30 9.34
CA LEU A 368 -26.50 -10.82 8.32
C LEU A 368 -27.44 -9.75 8.89
N THR A 369 -28.00 -9.96 10.09
CA THR A 369 -28.86 -8.97 10.75
C THR A 369 -28.14 -7.65 10.97
N ARG A 370 -26.91 -7.67 11.49
CA ARG A 370 -26.12 -6.44 11.70
C ARG A 370 -25.77 -5.72 10.41
N ALA A 371 -25.50 -6.45 9.33
CA ALA A 371 -25.25 -5.84 8.02
C ALA A 371 -26.52 -5.16 7.49
N ASP A 372 -27.68 -5.81 7.65
CA ASP A 372 -28.98 -5.28 7.24
C ASP A 372 -29.37 -4.01 8.03
N GLU A 373 -29.20 -4.01 9.35
CA GLU A 373 -29.41 -2.84 10.21
C GLU A 373 -28.54 -1.65 9.78
N LYS A 374 -27.27 -1.89 9.42
CA LYS A 374 -26.38 -0.85 8.90
C LYS A 374 -26.86 -0.26 7.59
N VAL A 375 -27.34 -1.08 6.65
CA VAL A 375 -27.87 -0.58 5.37
C VAL A 375 -29.12 0.27 5.60
N GLN A 376 -29.99 -0.13 6.54
CA GLN A 376 -31.16 0.65 6.92
C GLN A 376 -30.77 2.00 7.56
N TYR A 377 -29.82 2.00 8.49
CA TYR A 377 -29.28 3.23 9.09
C TYR A 377 -28.73 4.17 8.02
N LEU A 378 -27.97 3.67 7.04
CA LEU A 378 -27.43 4.49 5.95
C LEU A 378 -28.53 5.10 5.09
N ASN A 379 -29.55 4.33 4.71
CA ASN A 379 -30.64 4.81 3.85
C ASN A 379 -31.62 5.77 4.57
N ALA A 380 -31.75 5.66 5.89
CA ALA A 380 -32.60 6.53 6.69
C ALA A 380 -31.85 7.80 7.14
N GLY A 381 -30.72 7.64 7.82
CA GLY A 381 -30.00 8.72 8.48
C GLY A 381 -29.34 9.71 7.52
N PHE A 382 -28.99 9.28 6.29
CA PHE A 382 -28.38 10.16 5.29
C PHE A 382 -29.35 10.74 4.27
N SER A 383 -30.61 10.29 4.25
CA SER A 383 -31.59 10.66 3.22
C SER A 383 -31.72 12.18 3.07
N TYR A 384 -31.73 12.92 4.17
CA TYR A 384 -31.82 14.38 4.13
C TYR A 384 -30.65 15.00 3.35
N PHE A 385 -29.42 14.57 3.65
CA PHE A 385 -28.22 15.11 3.01
C PHE A 385 -28.09 14.65 1.55
N THR A 386 -28.60 13.46 1.21
CA THR A 386 -28.52 12.90 -0.15
C THR A 386 -29.61 13.40 -1.10
N HIS A 387 -30.55 14.22 -0.62
CA HIS A 387 -31.60 14.84 -1.43
C HIS A 387 -31.44 16.36 -1.55
N HIS A 388 -30.42 16.93 -0.90
CA HIS A 388 -30.21 18.37 -0.82
C HIS A 388 -28.76 18.74 -1.10
N THR A 389 -28.54 19.64 -2.06
CA THR A 389 -27.21 20.25 -2.29
C THR A 389 -27.07 21.47 -1.39
N PHE A 390 -26.02 21.49 -0.55
CA PHE A 390 -25.72 22.59 0.35
C PHE A 390 -24.63 23.47 -0.26
N ASP A 391 -24.95 24.73 -0.54
CA ASP A 391 -24.01 25.69 -1.12
C ASP A 391 -23.27 26.48 -0.02
N PHE A 392 -22.28 25.83 0.61
CA PHE A 392 -21.49 26.47 1.67
C PHE A 392 -20.55 27.52 1.10
N VAL A 393 -20.72 28.77 1.53
CA VAL A 393 -19.87 29.89 1.14
C VAL A 393 -18.83 30.13 2.22
N ARG A 394 -17.57 30.29 1.79
CA ARG A 394 -16.45 30.66 2.66
C ARG A 394 -16.16 32.14 2.52
N ALA A 395 -15.91 32.86 3.62
CA ALA A 395 -15.40 34.23 3.53
C ALA A 395 -13.95 34.27 3.01
N THR A 396 -13.15 33.24 3.33
CA THR A 396 -11.77 33.12 2.84
C THR A 396 -11.67 32.04 1.75
N PRO A 397 -11.13 32.37 0.55
CA PRO A 397 -10.93 31.39 -0.51
C PRO A 397 -10.08 30.19 -0.04
N LEU A 398 -10.47 28.99 -0.48
CA LEU A 398 -9.70 27.77 -0.25
C LEU A 398 -8.91 27.38 -1.49
N GLU A 399 -7.59 27.36 -1.36
CA GLU A 399 -6.70 26.78 -2.36
C GLU A 399 -6.38 25.31 -2.02
N VAL A 400 -6.79 24.40 -2.91
CA VAL A 400 -6.39 22.99 -2.85
C VAL A 400 -5.84 22.60 -4.22
N PRO A 401 -4.55 22.86 -4.51
CA PRO A 401 -4.01 22.66 -5.85
C PRO A 401 -4.13 21.19 -6.29
N GLY A 402 -4.53 20.97 -7.54
CA GLY A 402 -4.67 19.63 -8.11
C GLY A 402 -5.84 18.80 -7.55
N PHE A 403 -6.75 19.39 -6.78
CA PHE A 403 -7.95 18.68 -6.34
C PHE A 403 -8.96 18.56 -7.48
N GLU A 404 -9.27 17.33 -7.86
CA GLU A 404 -10.31 16.99 -8.84
C GLU A 404 -11.32 16.02 -8.18
N PRO A 405 -12.64 16.32 -8.23
CA PRO A 405 -13.67 15.52 -7.56
C PRO A 405 -13.66 14.01 -7.87
N ARG A 406 -13.55 13.63 -9.15
CA ARG A 406 -13.58 12.22 -9.56
C ARG A 406 -12.33 11.49 -9.08
N GLU A 407 -11.18 12.14 -9.12
CA GLU A 407 -9.91 11.59 -8.68
C GLU A 407 -9.83 11.52 -7.16
N TYR A 408 -10.48 12.44 -6.45
CA TYR A 408 -10.63 12.34 -5.02
C TYR A 408 -11.50 11.14 -4.59
N VAL A 409 -12.53 10.75 -5.37
CA VAL A 409 -13.26 9.49 -5.11
C VAL A 409 -12.31 8.28 -5.18
N ARG A 410 -11.37 8.27 -6.12
CA ARG A 410 -10.33 7.23 -6.20
C ARG A 410 -9.47 7.20 -4.93
N VAL A 411 -9.01 8.36 -4.45
CA VAL A 411 -8.24 8.50 -3.19
C VAL A 411 -9.03 7.96 -2.00
N VAL A 412 -10.32 8.27 -1.90
CA VAL A 412 -11.20 7.72 -0.84
C VAL A 412 -11.31 6.21 -0.95
N ASN A 413 -11.53 5.66 -2.15
CA ASN A 413 -11.61 4.20 -2.37
C ASN A 413 -10.32 3.46 -1.97
N GLU A 414 -9.16 3.98 -2.38
CA GLU A 414 -7.85 3.45 -1.96
C GLU A 414 -7.71 3.44 -0.44
N GLY A 415 -8.11 4.54 0.20
CA GLY A 415 -8.03 4.69 1.64
C GLY A 415 -8.92 3.69 2.38
N MET A 416 -10.17 3.54 1.91
CA MET A 416 -11.10 2.55 2.47
C MET A 416 -10.55 1.13 2.34
N TYR A 417 -9.98 0.80 1.18
CA TYR A 417 -9.40 -0.51 0.92
C TYR A 417 -8.17 -0.78 1.78
N ARG A 418 -7.27 0.19 1.87
CA ARG A 418 -6.01 0.07 2.62
C ARG A 418 -6.24 0.05 4.13
N HIS A 419 -7.02 0.98 4.63
CA HIS A 419 -7.07 1.26 6.07
C HIS A 419 -8.29 0.67 6.76
N LEU A 420 -9.45 0.60 6.07
CA LEU A 420 -10.67 0.02 6.65
C LEU A 420 -10.81 -1.48 6.37
N LEU A 421 -10.35 -1.96 5.21
CA LEU A 421 -10.30 -3.39 4.88
C LEU A 421 -8.96 -4.04 5.18
N SER A 422 -7.93 -3.26 5.54
CA SER A 422 -6.58 -3.76 5.78
C SER A 422 -6.01 -4.54 4.59
N ARG A 423 -6.32 -4.10 3.37
CA ARG A 423 -5.87 -4.74 2.13
C ARG A 423 -4.80 -3.89 1.45
N ASP A 424 -3.68 -4.51 1.12
CA ASP A 424 -2.59 -3.85 0.43
C ASP A 424 -2.61 -4.17 -1.08
N GLU A 425 -2.98 -3.19 -1.90
CA GLU A 425 -2.97 -3.33 -3.36
C GLU A 425 -1.58 -3.61 -3.94
N THR A 426 -0.54 -3.27 -3.18
CA THR A 426 0.82 -3.54 -3.58
C THR A 426 1.25 -4.98 -3.24
N GLN A 427 0.36 -5.79 -2.64
CA GLN A 427 0.53 -7.22 -2.33
C GLN A 427 -0.77 -8.00 -2.59
N VAL A 428 -1.38 -7.82 -3.77
CA VAL A 428 -2.60 -8.54 -4.14
C VAL A 428 -2.28 -10.02 -4.36
N SER A 429 -2.82 -10.90 -3.52
CA SER A 429 -2.75 -12.35 -3.77
C SER A 429 -3.50 -12.69 -5.06
N PHE A 430 -2.87 -13.47 -5.93
CA PHE A 430 -3.47 -14.00 -7.17
C PHE A 430 -3.31 -15.52 -7.30
N ALA A 431 -2.48 -16.13 -6.45
CA ALA A 431 -2.39 -17.58 -6.27
C ALA A 431 -1.96 -17.94 -4.85
N GLY A 432 -1.83 -19.24 -4.56
CA GLY A 432 -1.52 -19.75 -3.22
C GLY A 432 -2.75 -19.94 -2.34
N PRO A 433 -2.57 -20.34 -1.07
CA PRO A 433 -3.65 -20.60 -0.12
C PRO A 433 -4.33 -19.32 0.39
N LYS A 434 -3.62 -18.18 0.40
CA LYS A 434 -4.16 -16.86 0.81
C LYS A 434 -4.94 -16.15 -0.31
N HIS A 435 -4.89 -16.65 -1.54
CA HIS A 435 -5.71 -16.12 -2.63
C HIS A 435 -7.19 -16.48 -2.38
N ASP A 436 -7.89 -15.55 -1.74
CA ASP A 436 -9.34 -15.57 -1.52
C ASP A 436 -10.02 -14.78 -2.65
N ASP A 437 -10.40 -15.49 -3.69
CA ASP A 437 -11.28 -14.96 -4.72
C ASP A 437 -12.77 -15.18 -4.40
N ALA A 438 -13.10 -15.55 -3.14
CA ALA A 438 -14.41 -15.92 -2.64
C ALA A 438 -15.11 -17.07 -3.39
N ARG A 439 -14.42 -17.70 -4.35
CA ARG A 439 -14.99 -18.64 -5.33
C ARG A 439 -14.49 -20.05 -5.08
N GLY A 440 -15.41 -21.02 -5.12
CA GLY A 440 -15.06 -22.44 -5.17
C GLY A 440 -14.29 -22.78 -6.44
N ASP A 441 -13.57 -23.89 -6.44
CA ASP A 441 -12.79 -24.35 -7.59
C ASP A 441 -13.64 -24.51 -8.87
N GLU A 442 -14.90 -24.93 -8.72
CA GLU A 442 -15.87 -25.07 -9.82
C GLU A 442 -16.24 -23.72 -10.44
N ALA A 443 -16.61 -22.74 -9.60
CA ALA A 443 -16.93 -21.38 -10.05
C ALA A 443 -15.74 -20.72 -10.75
N TRP A 444 -14.52 -20.93 -10.22
CA TRP A 444 -13.29 -20.45 -10.86
C TRP A 444 -13.12 -21.02 -12.28
N ILE A 445 -13.41 -22.30 -12.53
CA ILE A 445 -13.28 -22.89 -13.87
C ILE A 445 -14.34 -22.33 -14.84
N MET A 446 -15.58 -22.17 -14.37
CA MET A 446 -16.71 -21.74 -15.20
C MET A 446 -16.58 -20.28 -15.67
N GLU A 447 -16.11 -19.39 -14.81
CA GLU A 447 -16.02 -17.94 -15.09
C GLU A 447 -14.87 -17.56 -16.04
N ARG A 448 -13.91 -18.46 -16.31
CA ARG A 448 -12.77 -18.15 -17.18
C ARG A 448 -13.22 -18.08 -18.63
N GLN A 449 -13.25 -16.87 -19.17
CA GLN A 449 -13.58 -16.57 -20.57
C GLN A 449 -12.40 -16.83 -21.52
N THR A 450 -11.86 -18.04 -21.51
CA THR A 450 -10.98 -18.50 -22.60
C THR A 450 -11.67 -19.59 -23.40
N SER A 451 -11.59 -19.53 -24.73
CA SER A 451 -12.04 -20.59 -25.63
C SER A 451 -11.07 -21.77 -25.66
N ASN A 452 -9.84 -21.61 -25.17
CA ASN A 452 -8.81 -22.64 -25.15
C ASN A 452 -8.94 -23.52 -23.90
N ALA A 453 -9.47 -24.74 -24.07
CA ALA A 453 -9.65 -25.71 -22.99
C ALA A 453 -8.32 -26.14 -22.35
N THR A 454 -7.24 -26.27 -23.13
CA THR A 454 -5.90 -26.61 -22.63
C THR A 454 -5.40 -25.56 -21.63
N LEU A 455 -5.58 -24.27 -21.92
CA LEU A 455 -5.21 -23.18 -21.00
C LEU A 455 -6.02 -23.21 -19.69
N LYS A 456 -7.31 -23.59 -19.73
CA LYS A 456 -8.13 -23.75 -18.51
C LYS A 456 -7.61 -24.87 -17.62
N VAL A 457 -7.36 -26.04 -18.20
CA VAL A 457 -6.85 -27.21 -17.48
C VAL A 457 -5.47 -26.92 -16.91
N PHE A 458 -4.60 -26.31 -17.70
CA PHE A 458 -3.26 -25.94 -17.28
C PHE A 458 -3.27 -24.87 -16.18
N GLY A 459 -4.10 -23.83 -16.31
CA GLY A 459 -4.32 -22.83 -15.28
C GLY A 459 -4.84 -23.44 -13.97
N TYR A 460 -5.79 -24.39 -14.05
CA TYR A 460 -6.27 -25.11 -12.88
C TYR A 460 -5.16 -25.93 -12.20
N ALA A 461 -4.31 -26.62 -12.97
CA ALA A 461 -3.16 -27.33 -12.45
C ALA A 461 -2.19 -26.39 -11.73
N LEU A 462 -1.84 -25.25 -12.33
CA LEU A 462 -1.00 -24.22 -11.70
C LEU A 462 -1.61 -23.69 -10.40
N ARG A 463 -2.92 -23.40 -10.40
CA ARG A 463 -3.66 -22.96 -9.21
C ARG A 463 -3.52 -23.97 -8.07
N LYS A 464 -3.61 -25.27 -8.36
CA LYS A 464 -3.40 -26.33 -7.37
C LYS A 464 -1.96 -26.42 -6.94
N THR A 465 -1.01 -26.35 -7.87
CA THR A 465 0.42 -26.39 -7.56
C THR A 465 0.81 -25.27 -6.61
N PHE A 466 0.48 -24.02 -6.94
CA PHE A 466 0.82 -22.86 -6.11
C PHE A 466 0.17 -22.91 -4.74
N ARG A 467 -1.06 -23.42 -4.62
CA ARG A 467 -1.72 -23.62 -3.32
C ARG A 467 -0.97 -24.57 -2.38
N HIS A 468 -0.27 -25.57 -2.93
CA HIS A 468 0.42 -26.58 -2.13
C HIS A 468 1.87 -26.23 -1.80
N CYS A 469 2.58 -25.50 -2.67
CA CYS A 469 3.99 -25.14 -2.42
C CYS A 469 4.25 -23.72 -1.95
N MET A 470 3.34 -22.78 -2.19
CA MET A 470 3.52 -21.37 -1.82
C MET A 470 2.66 -21.04 -0.60
N SER A 471 3.17 -20.21 0.30
CA SER A 471 2.38 -19.59 1.37
C SER A 471 1.48 -18.47 0.84
N ASP A 472 1.95 -17.77 -0.19
CA ASP A 472 1.25 -16.64 -0.82
C ASP A 472 1.93 -16.31 -2.15
N VAL A 473 1.14 -15.93 -3.17
CA VAL A 473 1.65 -15.47 -4.46
C VAL A 473 0.97 -14.16 -4.76
N THR A 474 1.74 -13.08 -4.72
CA THR A 474 1.22 -11.71 -4.74
C THR A 474 1.80 -10.90 -5.88
N PHE A 475 1.12 -9.83 -6.27
CA PHE A 475 1.65 -8.83 -7.17
C PHE A 475 1.34 -7.40 -6.74
N ASP A 476 2.17 -6.45 -7.14
CA ASP A 476 1.95 -5.02 -6.97
C ASP A 476 1.05 -4.51 -8.10
N ARG A 477 -0.27 -4.58 -7.89
CA ARG A 477 -1.26 -4.16 -8.90
C ARG A 477 -1.04 -2.71 -9.38
N PRO A 478 -0.86 -1.71 -8.49
CA PRO A 478 -0.60 -0.34 -8.93
C PRO A 478 0.61 -0.21 -9.85
N SER A 479 1.67 -1.02 -9.66
CA SER A 479 2.83 -1.01 -10.55
C SER A 479 2.48 -1.46 -11.98
N PHE A 480 1.66 -2.50 -12.14
CA PHE A 480 1.19 -2.97 -13.45
C PHE A 480 0.20 -1.97 -14.09
N GLU A 481 -0.76 -1.45 -13.32
CA GLU A 481 -1.74 -0.48 -13.81
C GLU A 481 -1.06 0.82 -14.28
N ARG A 482 -0.08 1.33 -13.52
CA ARG A 482 0.71 2.51 -13.92
C ARG A 482 1.55 2.26 -15.18
N ALA A 483 2.13 1.06 -15.31
CA ALA A 483 2.90 0.71 -16.50
C ALA A 483 1.99 0.64 -17.74
N MET A 484 0.84 -0.02 -17.62
CA MET A 484 -0.12 -0.17 -18.73
C MET A 484 -0.81 1.14 -19.11
N ALA A 485 -1.04 2.06 -18.16
CA ALA A 485 -1.58 3.39 -18.45
C ALA A 485 -0.66 4.24 -19.36
N GLN A 486 0.63 3.93 -19.41
CA GLN A 486 1.61 4.59 -20.29
C GLN A 486 1.76 3.88 -21.65
N VAL A 487 1.13 2.72 -21.86
CA VAL A 487 1.19 1.98 -23.12
C VAL A 487 0.19 2.58 -24.11
N PRO A 488 0.62 3.09 -25.28
CA PRO A 488 -0.31 3.62 -26.27
C PRO A 488 -1.25 2.52 -26.79
N PRO A 489 -2.55 2.81 -26.99
CA PRO A 489 -3.50 1.83 -27.51
C PRO A 489 -3.03 1.17 -28.82
N GLY A 490 -3.13 -0.16 -28.90
CA GLY A 490 -2.73 -0.93 -30.08
C GLY A 490 -1.24 -1.24 -30.19
N THR A 491 -0.40 -0.77 -29.26
CA THR A 491 1.03 -1.12 -29.22
C THR A 491 1.24 -2.56 -28.75
N LEU A 492 2.20 -3.27 -29.34
CA LEU A 492 2.52 -4.64 -28.95
C LEU A 492 3.32 -4.67 -27.65
N VAL A 493 2.84 -5.46 -26.70
CA VAL A 493 3.46 -5.60 -25.38
C VAL A 493 4.41 -6.79 -25.37
N VAL A 494 5.60 -6.58 -24.80
CA VAL A 494 6.56 -7.64 -24.54
C VAL A 494 6.93 -7.70 -23.06
N LEU A 495 6.61 -8.81 -22.41
CA LEU A 495 6.95 -9.06 -21.02
C LEU A 495 8.40 -9.51 -20.91
N ALA A 496 9.16 -8.81 -20.07
CA ALA A 496 10.56 -9.11 -19.77
C ALA A 496 10.71 -9.44 -18.27
N PRO A 497 10.36 -10.66 -17.83
CA PRO A 497 10.52 -11.03 -16.44
C PRO A 497 11.99 -11.29 -16.05
N THR A 498 12.29 -11.20 -14.75
CA THR A 498 13.53 -11.76 -14.18
C THR A 498 13.63 -13.26 -14.44
N HIS A 499 14.84 -13.79 -14.57
CA HIS A 499 15.07 -15.20 -14.91
C HIS A 499 15.82 -15.95 -13.80
N ARG A 500 15.10 -16.37 -12.77
CA ARG A 500 15.60 -17.09 -11.59
C ARG A 500 15.10 -18.53 -11.50
N SER A 501 13.94 -18.85 -12.07
CA SER A 501 13.28 -20.16 -11.96
C SER A 501 12.52 -20.54 -13.24
N TYR A 502 12.29 -21.84 -13.46
CA TYR A 502 11.29 -22.27 -14.43
C TYR A 502 9.86 -21.83 -14.05
N PHE A 503 9.65 -21.34 -12.83
CA PHE A 503 8.35 -20.78 -12.44
C PHE A 503 8.12 -19.37 -12.99
N ASP A 504 9.15 -18.64 -13.45
CA ASP A 504 9.00 -17.24 -13.85
C ASP A 504 8.00 -17.07 -15.01
N PHE A 505 8.13 -17.88 -16.06
CA PHE A 505 7.19 -17.83 -17.18
C PHE A 505 5.81 -18.35 -16.80
N LEU A 506 5.72 -19.34 -15.90
CA LEU A 506 4.43 -19.88 -15.44
C LEU A 506 3.67 -18.85 -14.61
N LEU A 507 4.33 -18.17 -13.68
CA LEU A 507 3.73 -17.15 -12.82
C LEU A 507 3.31 -15.92 -13.61
N THR A 508 4.17 -15.43 -14.51
CA THR A 508 3.87 -14.27 -15.36
C THR A 508 2.67 -14.57 -16.28
N SER A 509 2.65 -15.77 -16.87
CA SER A 509 1.53 -16.24 -17.69
C SER A 509 0.25 -16.38 -16.86
N TYR A 510 0.35 -16.99 -15.68
CA TYR A 510 -0.78 -17.21 -14.79
C TYR A 510 -1.34 -15.90 -14.26
N LEU A 511 -0.50 -14.87 -14.03
CA LEU A 511 -0.93 -13.52 -13.68
C LEU A 511 -1.80 -12.91 -14.79
N CYS A 512 -1.33 -12.93 -16.05
CA CYS A 512 -2.08 -12.43 -17.21
C CYS A 512 -3.39 -13.20 -17.41
N PHE A 513 -3.38 -14.51 -17.18
CA PHE A 513 -4.57 -15.35 -17.23
C PHE A 513 -5.56 -15.09 -16.09
N GLN A 514 -5.04 -14.83 -14.89
CA GLN A 514 -5.85 -14.60 -13.69
C GLN A 514 -6.47 -13.19 -13.70
N HIS A 515 -5.77 -12.22 -14.25
CA HIS A 515 -6.08 -10.79 -14.20
C HIS A 515 -6.12 -10.13 -15.60
N PRO A 516 -7.08 -10.51 -16.47
CA PRO A 516 -7.23 -9.93 -17.80
C PRO A 516 -7.54 -8.42 -17.77
N GLU A 517 -8.08 -7.90 -16.66
CA GLU A 517 -8.35 -6.47 -16.47
C GLU A 517 -7.09 -5.59 -16.46
N LEU A 518 -5.91 -6.18 -16.30
CA LEU A 518 -4.64 -5.46 -16.44
C LEU A 518 -4.38 -5.01 -17.89
N GLY A 519 -5.17 -5.49 -18.86
CA GLY A 519 -4.99 -5.15 -20.28
C GLY A 519 -3.80 -5.85 -20.92
N ILE A 520 -3.19 -6.83 -20.26
CA ILE A 520 -2.06 -7.62 -20.76
C ILE A 520 -2.60 -8.95 -21.27
N SER A 521 -2.49 -9.18 -22.59
CA SER A 521 -2.92 -10.46 -23.18
C SER A 521 -1.94 -11.57 -22.83
N MET A 522 -2.44 -12.81 -22.87
CA MET A 522 -1.65 -14.00 -22.57
C MET A 522 -0.42 -14.08 -23.50
N PRO A 523 0.82 -14.08 -22.98
CA PRO A 523 2.03 -14.03 -23.81
C PRO A 523 2.35 -15.34 -24.57
N HIS A 524 2.93 -15.17 -25.75
CA HIS A 524 3.65 -16.24 -26.44
C HIS A 524 5.09 -16.33 -25.93
N ILE A 525 5.54 -17.54 -25.63
CA ILE A 525 6.77 -17.77 -24.86
C ILE A 525 7.84 -18.36 -25.77
N ALA A 526 8.99 -17.69 -25.84
CA ALA A 526 10.19 -18.23 -26.43
C ALA A 526 10.78 -19.37 -25.57
N ALA A 527 10.66 -20.61 -26.00
CA ALA A 527 11.20 -21.78 -25.31
C ALA A 527 12.39 -22.39 -26.08
N ALA A 528 13.34 -23.01 -25.36
CA ALA A 528 14.41 -23.76 -26.02
C ALA A 528 13.85 -25.01 -26.71
N GLU A 529 14.38 -25.37 -27.88
CA GLU A 529 13.95 -26.55 -28.66
C GLU A 529 13.95 -27.86 -27.84
N GLU A 530 14.85 -27.98 -26.86
CA GLU A 530 14.92 -29.13 -25.93
C GLU A 530 13.58 -29.41 -25.22
N PHE A 531 12.77 -28.39 -24.92
CA PHE A 531 11.45 -28.56 -24.29
C PHE A 531 10.41 -29.14 -25.24
N GLY A 532 10.50 -28.82 -26.54
CA GLY A 532 9.58 -29.32 -27.56
C GLY A 532 9.76 -30.81 -27.85
N ARG A 533 10.93 -31.36 -27.51
CA ARG A 533 11.26 -32.78 -27.69
C ARG A 533 10.78 -33.67 -26.54
N ILE A 534 10.23 -33.11 -25.47
CA ILE A 534 9.69 -33.88 -24.34
C ILE A 534 8.31 -34.45 -24.74
N PRO A 535 8.12 -35.78 -24.76
CA PRO A 535 6.84 -36.39 -25.15
C PRO A 535 5.68 -35.86 -24.30
N VAL A 536 4.53 -35.59 -24.93
CA VAL A 536 3.31 -35.00 -24.34
C VAL A 536 3.48 -33.55 -23.89
N VAL A 537 4.53 -33.23 -23.14
CA VAL A 537 4.82 -31.89 -22.60
C VAL A 537 5.04 -30.87 -23.72
N GLY A 538 5.75 -31.23 -24.79
CA GLY A 538 5.98 -30.36 -25.94
C GLY A 538 4.69 -29.91 -26.63
N SER A 539 3.70 -30.81 -26.74
CA SER A 539 2.38 -30.49 -27.35
C SER A 539 1.59 -29.54 -26.46
N ILE A 540 1.54 -29.81 -25.15
CA ILE A 540 0.85 -28.96 -24.17
C ILE A 540 1.46 -27.55 -24.14
N LEU A 541 2.79 -27.44 -24.17
CA LEU A 541 3.49 -26.15 -24.20
C LEU A 541 3.15 -25.37 -25.47
N LYS A 542 3.12 -26.04 -26.64
CA LYS A 542 2.76 -25.42 -27.92
C LYS A 542 1.31 -24.92 -27.93
N GLU A 543 0.37 -25.72 -27.43
CA GLU A 543 -1.05 -25.33 -27.25
C GLU A 543 -1.22 -24.23 -26.20
N SER A 544 -0.24 -24.07 -25.30
CA SER A 544 -0.15 -23.01 -24.30
C SER A 544 0.70 -21.81 -24.76
N GLN A 545 0.83 -21.62 -26.09
CA GLN A 545 1.48 -20.47 -26.74
C GLN A 545 3.02 -20.44 -26.66
N ALA A 546 3.70 -21.56 -26.41
CA ALA A 546 5.14 -21.64 -26.56
C ALA A 546 5.57 -21.79 -28.03
N PHE A 547 6.60 -21.05 -28.45
CA PHE A 547 7.31 -21.25 -29.71
C PHE A 547 8.78 -21.59 -29.44
N PHE A 548 9.34 -22.52 -30.23
CA PHE A 548 10.64 -23.11 -29.94
C PHE A 548 11.75 -22.46 -30.76
N ILE A 549 12.85 -22.06 -30.11
CA ILE A 549 14.01 -21.41 -30.72
C ILE A 549 15.24 -22.35 -30.62
N LYS A 550 15.98 -22.49 -31.73
CA LYS A 550 17.30 -23.14 -31.75
C LYS A 550 18.34 -22.25 -31.07
N ARG A 551 19.26 -22.81 -30.28
CA ARG A 551 20.39 -22.02 -29.74
C ARG A 551 21.30 -21.58 -30.90
N GLY A 552 21.24 -20.30 -31.24
CA GLY A 552 22.15 -19.70 -32.21
C GLY A 552 23.55 -19.51 -31.63
N VAL A 553 24.56 -20.03 -32.32
CA VAL A 553 25.98 -19.76 -32.03
C VAL A 553 26.30 -18.36 -32.59
N GLY A 554 25.86 -17.31 -31.91
CA GLY A 554 26.27 -15.92 -32.17
C GLY A 554 25.79 -15.27 -33.48
N LYS A 555 24.97 -15.93 -34.31
CA LYS A 555 24.36 -15.35 -35.53
C LYS A 555 22.82 -15.31 -35.43
N GLU A 556 22.21 -14.30 -36.05
CA GLU A 556 20.76 -14.15 -36.19
C GLU A 556 20.19 -15.40 -36.89
N VAL A 557 19.18 -16.02 -36.29
CA VAL A 557 18.50 -17.19 -36.86
C VAL A 557 17.34 -16.65 -37.70
N PRO A 558 17.36 -16.76 -39.05
CA PRO A 558 16.32 -16.16 -39.90
C PRO A 558 14.90 -16.65 -39.56
N GLU A 559 14.78 -17.93 -39.18
CA GLU A 559 13.53 -18.57 -38.74
C GLU A 559 12.85 -17.83 -37.57
N LEU A 560 13.63 -17.16 -36.70
CA LEU A 560 13.11 -16.40 -35.57
C LEU A 560 12.49 -15.06 -36.00
N GLY A 561 13.09 -14.40 -37.00
CA GLY A 561 12.55 -13.15 -37.54
C GLY A 561 11.20 -13.34 -38.23
N ASP A 562 11.02 -14.45 -38.94
CA ASP A 562 9.76 -14.82 -39.59
C ASP A 562 8.66 -15.13 -38.56
N GLU A 563 9.00 -15.88 -37.51
CA GLU A 563 8.05 -16.22 -36.45
C GLU A 563 7.63 -14.99 -35.64
N LEU A 564 8.56 -14.09 -35.33
CA LEU A 564 8.25 -12.83 -34.66
C LEU A 564 7.35 -11.95 -35.54
N ARG A 565 7.62 -11.83 -36.85
CA ARG A 565 6.74 -11.13 -37.79
C ARG A 565 5.32 -11.71 -37.77
N ARG A 566 5.18 -13.03 -37.87
CA ARG A 566 3.88 -13.73 -37.82
C ARG A 566 3.12 -13.48 -36.52
N LEU A 567 3.80 -13.52 -35.37
CA LEU A 567 3.18 -13.26 -34.06
C LEU A 567 2.77 -11.79 -33.92
N THR A 568 3.58 -10.87 -34.46
CA THR A 568 3.26 -9.43 -34.44
C THR A 568 2.05 -9.09 -35.32
N GLU A 569 1.87 -9.77 -36.46
CA GLU A 569 0.67 -9.61 -37.31
C GLU A 569 -0.63 -10.03 -36.60
N LYS A 570 -0.53 -10.96 -35.64
CA LYS A 570 -1.66 -11.42 -34.82
C LYS A 570 -1.90 -10.58 -33.57
N ASN A 571 -1.18 -9.48 -33.39
CA ASN A 571 -1.19 -8.64 -32.19
C ASN A 571 -0.98 -9.44 -30.87
N ALA A 572 -0.12 -10.46 -30.93
CA ALA A 572 0.18 -11.29 -29.78
C ALA A 572 1.15 -10.60 -28.82
N SER A 573 0.87 -10.66 -27.51
CA SER A 573 1.88 -10.33 -26.49
C SER A 573 3.00 -11.37 -26.53
N LEU A 574 4.24 -10.93 -26.31
CA LEU A 574 5.42 -11.79 -26.28
C LEU A 574 6.01 -11.84 -24.87
N MET A 575 6.77 -12.88 -24.56
CA MET A 575 7.59 -12.94 -23.36
C MET A 575 8.99 -13.46 -23.69
N PHE A 576 10.01 -12.73 -23.25
CA PHE A 576 11.41 -13.16 -23.32
C PHE A 576 12.18 -12.81 -22.07
N PHE A 577 13.25 -13.56 -21.83
CA PHE A 577 14.19 -13.32 -20.74
C PHE A 577 15.40 -12.57 -21.26
N ILE A 578 15.54 -11.30 -20.89
CA ILE A 578 16.65 -10.46 -21.35
C ILE A 578 18.00 -11.01 -20.88
N GLU A 579 18.06 -11.63 -19.70
CA GLU A 579 19.27 -12.29 -19.18
C GLU A 579 19.77 -13.46 -20.05
N GLY A 580 18.88 -14.05 -20.88
CA GLY A 580 19.17 -15.17 -21.79
C GLY A 580 19.39 -16.53 -21.11
N GLN A 581 19.80 -16.56 -19.84
CA GLN A 581 19.94 -17.75 -19.01
C GLN A 581 19.44 -17.48 -17.59
N ARG A 582 19.19 -18.55 -16.83
CA ARG A 582 18.75 -18.44 -15.43
C ARG A 582 19.93 -18.16 -14.53
N SER A 583 19.76 -17.22 -13.60
CA SER A 583 20.74 -16.98 -12.55
C SER A 583 20.76 -18.12 -11.53
N ARG A 584 21.96 -18.68 -11.27
CA ARG A 584 22.15 -19.74 -10.27
C ARG A 584 22.29 -19.20 -8.84
N ALA A 585 22.81 -17.97 -8.71
CA ALA A 585 23.16 -17.33 -7.45
C ALA A 585 22.25 -16.13 -7.11
N ARG A 586 21.10 -15.98 -7.79
CA ARG A 586 20.15 -14.84 -7.67
C ARG A 586 20.72 -13.46 -8.07
N LEU A 587 21.91 -13.40 -8.65
CA LEU A 587 22.48 -12.19 -9.27
C LEU A 587 21.78 -11.89 -10.62
N MET A 588 21.59 -10.61 -10.97
CA MET A 588 21.06 -10.22 -12.28
C MET A 588 22.14 -10.27 -13.35
N LEU A 589 22.00 -11.14 -14.34
CA LEU A 589 23.01 -11.36 -15.35
C LEU A 589 23.03 -10.25 -16.43
N PRO A 590 24.18 -10.00 -17.08
CA PRO A 590 24.25 -9.07 -18.20
C PRO A 590 23.27 -9.41 -19.34
N PRO A 591 22.57 -8.40 -19.89
CA PRO A 591 21.50 -8.61 -20.85
C PRO A 591 22.02 -9.10 -22.22
N LYS A 592 21.26 -9.98 -22.86
CA LYS A 592 21.43 -10.39 -24.27
C LYS A 592 20.49 -9.57 -25.15
N ARG A 593 21.06 -9.03 -26.23
CA ARG A 593 20.37 -8.05 -27.10
C ARG A 593 19.74 -8.65 -28.37
N GLY A 594 19.96 -9.94 -28.63
CA GLY A 594 19.56 -10.58 -29.89
C GLY A 594 18.05 -10.51 -30.17
N LEU A 595 17.22 -10.83 -29.18
CA LEU A 595 15.76 -10.78 -29.34
C LEU A 595 15.22 -9.36 -29.51
N LEU A 596 15.79 -8.38 -28.78
CA LEU A 596 15.43 -6.97 -28.94
C LEU A 596 15.79 -6.46 -30.33
N ARG A 597 16.96 -6.83 -30.86
CA ARG A 597 17.35 -6.52 -32.25
C ARG A 597 16.44 -7.20 -33.26
N ALA A 598 16.06 -8.46 -33.03
CA ALA A 598 15.13 -9.16 -33.91
C ALA A 598 13.75 -8.47 -33.95
N LEU A 599 13.26 -7.96 -32.81
CA LEU A 599 12.04 -7.15 -32.76
C LEU A 599 12.20 -5.81 -33.47
N GLN A 600 13.31 -5.10 -33.22
CA GLN A 600 13.63 -3.85 -33.91
C GLN A 600 13.64 -4.03 -35.44
N ASN A 601 14.20 -5.13 -35.93
CA ASN A 601 14.28 -5.47 -37.35
C ASN A 601 12.90 -5.73 -37.99
N THR A 602 11.84 -5.94 -37.20
CA THR A 602 10.47 -6.04 -37.75
C THR A 602 9.90 -4.70 -38.20
N GLY A 603 10.50 -3.58 -37.78
CA GLY A 603 10.01 -2.21 -38.06
C GLY A 603 8.73 -1.81 -37.31
N ARG A 604 8.23 -2.66 -36.41
CA ARG A 604 7.04 -2.40 -35.58
C ARG A 604 7.43 -1.66 -34.29
N GLN A 605 6.43 -1.04 -33.68
CA GLN A 605 6.51 -0.41 -32.37
C GLN A 605 6.16 -1.41 -31.27
N PHE A 606 7.00 -1.49 -30.24
CA PHE A 606 6.81 -2.36 -29.08
C PHE A 606 6.95 -1.57 -27.78
N VAL A 607 6.34 -2.09 -26.72
CA VAL A 607 6.65 -1.70 -25.35
C VAL A 607 7.14 -2.93 -24.59
N VAL A 608 8.36 -2.85 -24.06
CA VAL A 608 8.95 -3.84 -23.17
C VAL A 608 8.53 -3.52 -21.73
N LEU A 609 7.85 -4.45 -21.07
CA LEU A 609 7.41 -4.35 -19.69
C LEU A 609 8.34 -5.18 -18.77
N PRO A 610 9.15 -4.53 -17.93
CA PRO A 610 9.97 -5.22 -16.93
C PRO A 610 9.08 -5.85 -15.85
N VAL A 611 9.23 -7.16 -15.57
CA VAL A 611 8.49 -7.86 -14.51
C VAL A 611 9.46 -8.46 -13.49
N ALA A 612 9.63 -7.82 -12.35
CA ALA A 612 10.46 -8.32 -11.27
C ALA A 612 9.74 -9.43 -10.49
N ILE A 613 10.36 -10.59 -10.32
CA ILE A 613 9.82 -11.72 -9.55
C ILE A 613 10.77 -12.02 -8.38
N SER A 614 10.22 -12.00 -7.17
CA SER A 614 10.94 -12.18 -5.92
C SER A 614 10.41 -13.40 -5.18
N TYR A 615 11.33 -14.29 -4.79
CA TYR A 615 11.01 -15.56 -4.13
C TYR A 615 11.64 -15.59 -2.74
N ASP A 616 10.97 -16.19 -1.76
CA ASP A 616 11.66 -16.69 -0.57
C ASP A 616 12.62 -17.81 -0.98
N ARG A 617 12.07 -18.93 -1.49
CA ARG A 617 12.86 -20.06 -1.99
C ARG A 617 12.51 -20.38 -3.43
N LEU A 618 13.52 -20.85 -4.17
CA LEU A 618 13.36 -21.29 -5.55
C LEU A 618 12.99 -22.79 -5.58
N PRO A 619 12.08 -23.24 -6.47
CA PRO A 619 11.82 -24.66 -6.68
C PRO A 619 13.09 -25.48 -6.94
N GLU A 620 14.03 -24.89 -7.68
CA GLU A 620 15.28 -25.51 -8.09
C GLU A 620 16.43 -25.35 -7.08
N GLU A 621 16.19 -24.75 -5.91
CA GLU A 621 17.23 -24.38 -4.94
C GLU A 621 18.19 -25.53 -4.60
N SER A 622 17.68 -26.74 -4.38
CA SER A 622 18.53 -27.91 -4.08
C SER A 622 19.41 -28.35 -5.25
N SER A 623 18.93 -28.20 -6.49
CA SER A 623 19.72 -28.46 -7.70
C SER A 623 20.75 -27.35 -7.91
N LEU A 624 20.33 -26.10 -7.75
CA LEU A 624 21.21 -24.93 -7.87
C LEU A 624 22.31 -24.96 -6.82
N ALA A 625 22.02 -25.35 -5.58
CA ALA A 625 23.02 -25.52 -4.54
C ALA A 625 24.04 -26.60 -4.92
N LYS A 626 23.61 -27.74 -5.47
CA LYS A 626 24.52 -28.80 -5.95
C LYS A 626 25.37 -28.34 -7.14
N GLU A 627 24.78 -27.60 -8.08
CA GLU A 627 25.50 -27.00 -9.21
C GLU A 627 26.52 -25.95 -8.72
N LEU A 628 26.13 -25.11 -7.76
CA LEU A 628 27.01 -24.16 -7.10
C LEU A 628 28.07 -24.87 -6.26
N SER A 629 27.89 -26.13 -5.86
CA SER A 629 28.91 -27.00 -5.25
C SER A 629 29.67 -27.87 -6.28
N GLY A 630 29.41 -27.71 -7.58
CA GLY A 630 30.19 -28.33 -8.65
C GLY A 630 29.67 -29.58 -9.30
N ALA A 631 28.49 -30.04 -8.92
CA ALA A 631 27.86 -31.12 -9.64
C ALA A 631 27.53 -30.68 -11.08
N PRO A 632 27.67 -31.57 -12.09
CA PRO A 632 27.27 -31.25 -13.45
C PRO A 632 25.78 -30.94 -13.52
N ARG A 633 25.39 -30.07 -14.45
CA ARG A 633 24.00 -29.65 -14.63
C ARG A 633 23.11 -30.88 -14.88
N PRO A 634 22.12 -31.16 -14.02
CA PRO A 634 21.20 -32.26 -14.25
C PRO A 634 20.33 -31.97 -15.47
N LYS A 635 20.14 -32.97 -16.34
CA LYS A 635 19.16 -32.90 -17.43
C LYS A 635 17.75 -32.92 -16.83
N MET A 636 16.85 -32.14 -17.38
CA MET A 636 15.45 -32.17 -16.96
C MET A 636 14.80 -33.45 -17.51
N THR A 637 14.32 -34.31 -16.61
CA THR A 637 13.66 -35.58 -16.98
C THR A 637 12.20 -35.59 -16.53
N LEU A 638 11.35 -36.31 -17.26
CA LEU A 638 9.94 -36.50 -16.89
C LEU A 638 9.80 -37.14 -15.50
N THR A 639 10.68 -38.10 -15.18
CA THR A 639 10.75 -38.75 -13.87
C THR A 639 11.10 -37.77 -12.75
N GLY A 640 11.98 -36.79 -13.01
CA GLY A 640 12.31 -35.73 -12.07
C GLY A 640 11.10 -34.84 -11.76
N VAL A 641 10.32 -34.48 -12.78
CA VAL A 641 9.08 -33.70 -12.62
C VAL A 641 8.04 -34.49 -11.81
N LEU A 642 7.82 -35.76 -12.14
CA LEU A 642 6.88 -36.63 -11.41
C LEU A 642 7.30 -36.83 -9.94
N SER A 643 8.61 -37.01 -9.69
CA SER A 643 9.14 -37.09 -8.32
C SER A 643 8.89 -35.80 -7.54
N TRP A 644 9.10 -34.64 -8.16
CA TRP A 644 8.83 -33.34 -7.55
C TRP A 644 7.33 -33.15 -7.28
N LEU A 645 6.45 -33.50 -8.22
CA LEU A 645 5.00 -33.47 -8.03
C LEU A 645 4.54 -34.42 -6.90
N SER A 646 5.16 -35.58 -6.75
CA SER A 646 4.90 -36.50 -5.64
C SER A 646 5.34 -35.92 -4.28
N LYS A 647 6.44 -35.17 -4.22
CA LYS A 647 6.84 -34.46 -3.00
C LYS A 647 5.89 -33.30 -2.68
N LEU A 648 5.44 -32.59 -3.71
CA LEU A 648 4.45 -31.52 -3.60
C LEU A 648 3.13 -32.04 -3.01
N THR A 649 2.58 -33.13 -3.53
CA THR A 649 1.30 -33.71 -3.04
C THR A 649 1.41 -34.24 -1.61
N ARG A 650 2.62 -34.59 -1.16
CA ARG A 650 2.94 -34.97 0.22
C ARG A 650 3.26 -33.79 1.15
N GLY A 651 3.15 -32.54 0.67
CA GLY A 651 3.43 -31.34 1.48
C GLY A 651 4.91 -31.12 1.80
N GLN A 652 5.83 -31.78 1.09
CA GLN A 652 7.28 -31.72 1.34
C GLN A 652 7.97 -30.57 0.60
N VAL A 653 7.23 -29.78 -0.18
CA VAL A 653 7.74 -28.64 -0.93
C VAL A 653 7.15 -27.38 -0.35
N GLN A 654 7.97 -26.58 0.33
CA GLN A 654 7.57 -25.29 0.89
C GLN A 654 8.52 -24.20 0.40
N LEU A 655 7.99 -23.34 -0.46
CA LEU A 655 8.74 -22.30 -1.16
C LEU A 655 8.56 -20.91 -0.54
N GLY A 656 7.64 -20.77 0.42
CA GLY A 656 7.34 -19.49 1.06
C GLY A 656 6.53 -18.58 0.16
N ARG A 657 6.86 -17.28 0.15
CA ARG A 657 6.15 -16.25 -0.61
C ARG A 657 6.80 -16.02 -1.97
N VAL A 658 5.96 -15.66 -2.93
CA VAL A 658 6.38 -15.05 -4.20
C VAL A 658 5.70 -13.69 -4.37
N HIS A 659 6.45 -12.72 -4.87
CA HIS A 659 5.96 -11.39 -5.15
C HIS A 659 6.39 -10.90 -6.53
N MET A 660 5.47 -10.29 -7.27
CA MET A 660 5.70 -9.76 -8.61
C MET A 660 5.44 -8.26 -8.65
N ALA A 661 6.32 -7.49 -9.28
CA ALA A 661 6.13 -6.05 -9.50
C ALA A 661 6.53 -5.67 -10.93
N CYS A 662 5.89 -4.66 -11.49
CA CYS A 662 6.17 -4.17 -12.84
C CYS A 662 6.96 -2.86 -12.79
N GLY A 663 8.03 -2.77 -13.57
CA GLY A 663 8.79 -1.55 -13.76
C GLY A 663 8.21 -0.62 -14.81
N ALA A 664 8.85 0.52 -15.01
CA ALA A 664 8.41 1.47 -16.04
C ALA A 664 8.48 0.85 -17.45
N PRO A 665 7.46 1.06 -18.31
CA PRO A 665 7.46 0.55 -19.67
C PRO A 665 8.56 1.18 -20.51
N GLN A 666 9.17 0.40 -21.39
CA GLN A 666 10.26 0.86 -22.26
C GLN A 666 9.87 0.72 -23.73
N HIS A 667 9.87 1.83 -24.46
CA HIS A 667 9.53 1.84 -25.89
C HIS A 667 10.67 1.24 -26.72
N LEU A 668 10.32 0.46 -27.74
CA LEU A 668 11.24 -0.12 -28.71
C LEU A 668 10.69 0.11 -30.12
N ASP A 669 11.49 0.80 -30.92
CA ASP A 669 11.25 1.10 -32.32
C ASP A 669 12.51 0.91 -33.19
N ALA A 670 12.38 1.22 -34.48
CA ALA A 670 13.47 1.12 -35.45
C ALA A 670 14.72 1.97 -35.10
N ASN A 671 14.56 3.04 -34.32
CA ASN A 671 15.62 4.00 -33.99
C ASN A 671 16.18 3.84 -32.57
N THR A 672 15.58 2.96 -31.77
CA THR A 672 15.93 2.78 -30.36
C THR A 672 17.34 2.22 -30.19
N ASP A 673 18.15 2.82 -29.30
CA ASP A 673 19.40 2.20 -28.87
C ASP A 673 19.12 0.96 -27.99
N VAL A 674 19.17 -0.22 -28.61
CA VAL A 674 18.94 -1.50 -27.95
C VAL A 674 19.90 -1.74 -26.78
N ARG A 675 21.12 -1.18 -26.81
CA ARG A 675 22.05 -1.29 -25.68
C ARG A 675 21.52 -0.50 -24.49
N ALA A 676 21.22 0.77 -24.67
CA ALA A 676 20.67 1.62 -23.60
C ALA A 676 19.35 1.04 -23.07
N LEU A 677 18.43 0.67 -23.97
CA LEU A 677 17.16 0.02 -23.63
C LEU A 677 17.37 -1.21 -22.73
N SER A 678 18.28 -2.11 -23.11
CA SER A 678 18.54 -3.33 -22.34
C SER A 678 19.05 -3.03 -20.93
N HIS A 679 19.85 -1.98 -20.74
CA HIS A 679 20.31 -1.55 -19.42
C HIS A 679 19.16 -0.96 -18.58
N THR A 680 18.30 -0.14 -19.19
CA THR A 680 17.14 0.43 -18.49
C THR A 680 16.18 -0.66 -18.03
N VAL A 681 15.89 -1.67 -18.88
CA VAL A 681 15.04 -2.79 -18.46
C VAL A 681 15.65 -3.53 -17.26
N MET A 682 16.96 -3.82 -17.29
CA MET A 682 17.64 -4.45 -16.15
C MET A 682 17.59 -3.59 -14.88
N ALA A 683 17.71 -2.26 -15.01
CA ALA A 683 17.59 -1.32 -13.90
C ALA A 683 16.19 -1.34 -13.29
N GLU A 684 15.15 -1.38 -14.12
CA GLU A 684 13.75 -1.51 -13.69
C GLU A 684 13.50 -2.84 -12.97
N LEU A 685 14.01 -3.96 -13.51
CA LEU A 685 13.90 -5.26 -12.84
C LEU A 685 14.56 -5.26 -11.47
N GLN A 686 15.75 -4.67 -11.35
CA GLN A 686 16.47 -4.61 -10.08
C GLN A 686 15.76 -3.70 -9.08
N ARG A 687 15.33 -2.50 -9.50
CA ARG A 687 14.63 -1.54 -8.65
C ARG A 687 13.33 -2.10 -8.08
N HIS A 688 12.60 -2.91 -8.87
CA HIS A 688 11.33 -3.51 -8.47
C HIS A 688 11.48 -4.90 -7.81
N THR A 689 12.70 -5.41 -7.66
CA THR A 689 12.94 -6.61 -6.85
C THR A 689 12.61 -6.30 -5.39
N SER A 690 11.92 -7.22 -4.71
CA SER A 690 11.64 -7.15 -3.28
C SER A 690 12.46 -8.21 -2.54
N VAL A 691 12.72 -7.96 -1.26
CA VAL A 691 13.27 -8.94 -0.32
C VAL A 691 12.21 -9.29 0.71
N SER A 692 12.38 -10.39 1.44
CA SER A 692 11.48 -10.75 2.54
C SER A 692 12.24 -10.90 3.86
N SER A 693 11.51 -10.86 4.97
CA SER A 693 12.07 -11.11 6.30
C SER A 693 12.76 -12.48 6.41
N PHE A 694 12.36 -13.47 5.61
CA PHE A 694 13.08 -14.75 5.50
C PHE A 694 14.56 -14.55 5.07
N HIS A 695 14.83 -13.69 4.09
CA HIS A 695 16.20 -13.40 3.65
C HIS A 695 16.99 -12.64 4.72
N LEU A 696 16.35 -11.71 5.42
CA LEU A 696 17.00 -10.94 6.49
C LEU A 696 17.37 -11.85 7.66
N ARG A 697 16.44 -12.71 8.09
CA ARG A 697 16.72 -13.72 9.14
C ARG A 697 17.80 -14.70 8.72
N ALA A 698 17.83 -15.12 7.45
CA ALA A 698 18.88 -15.99 6.93
C ALA A 698 20.25 -15.32 6.92
N PHE A 699 20.31 -14.02 6.66
CA PHE A 699 21.54 -13.24 6.80
C PHE A 699 21.97 -13.12 8.27
N LEU A 700 21.04 -12.78 9.16
CA LEU A 700 21.34 -12.62 10.59
C LEU A 700 21.74 -13.94 11.28
N SER A 701 21.28 -15.10 10.79
CA SER A 701 21.72 -16.40 11.33
C SER A 701 23.19 -16.70 11.05
N GLU A 702 23.75 -16.13 9.98
CA GLU A 702 25.16 -16.27 9.61
C GLU A 702 26.01 -15.10 10.11
N HIS A 703 25.40 -13.93 10.36
CA HIS A 703 26.08 -12.69 10.70
C HIS A 703 25.45 -12.03 11.94
N ALA A 704 25.97 -12.38 13.12
CA ALA A 704 25.60 -11.73 14.37
C ALA A 704 26.29 -10.35 14.49
N ILE A 705 25.56 -9.28 14.15
CA ILE A 705 26.05 -7.90 14.20
C ILE A 705 25.37 -7.14 15.35
N PRO A 706 26.13 -6.61 16.34
CA PRO A 706 25.55 -5.85 17.46
C PRO A 706 24.69 -4.66 16.99
N GLY A 707 23.48 -4.53 17.54
CA GLY A 707 22.57 -3.43 17.23
C GLY A 707 21.88 -3.51 15.86
N VAL A 708 22.03 -4.63 15.15
CA VAL A 708 21.37 -4.91 13.86
C VAL A 708 20.43 -6.09 14.03
N ASP A 709 19.13 -5.82 13.93
CA ASP A 709 18.07 -6.82 13.94
C ASP A 709 17.25 -6.76 12.63
N GLU A 710 16.18 -7.57 12.54
CA GLU A 710 15.30 -7.61 11.36
C GLU A 710 14.67 -6.24 11.08
N THR A 711 14.28 -5.51 12.13
CA THR A 711 13.65 -4.19 12.05
C THR A 711 14.62 -3.17 11.50
N TRP A 712 15.84 -3.14 12.03
CA TRP A 712 16.89 -2.25 11.55
C TRP A 712 17.24 -2.51 10.08
N LEU A 713 17.41 -3.78 9.68
CA LEU A 713 17.72 -4.13 8.28
C LEU A 713 16.58 -3.72 7.34
N ARG A 714 15.33 -3.91 7.77
CA ARG A 714 14.15 -3.44 7.04
C ARG A 714 14.21 -1.94 6.80
N GLU A 715 14.37 -1.14 7.85
CA GLU A 715 14.45 0.31 7.74
C GLU A 715 15.66 0.77 6.91
N ALA A 716 16.80 0.10 7.02
CA ALA A 716 18.00 0.40 6.25
C ALA A 716 17.81 0.14 4.75
N ILE A 717 17.10 -0.92 4.38
CA ILE A 717 16.77 -1.24 2.98
C ILE A 717 15.70 -0.28 2.45
N GLU A 718 14.67 0.01 3.23
CA GLU A 718 13.58 0.91 2.86
C GLU A 718 14.07 2.35 2.65
N ARG A 719 14.99 2.85 3.50
CA ARG A 719 15.67 4.15 3.30
C ARG A 719 16.45 4.23 1.98
N ARG A 720 16.87 3.09 1.42
CA ARG A 720 17.58 2.98 0.13
C ARG A 720 16.62 2.74 -1.05
N GLY A 721 15.31 2.88 -0.83
CA GLY A 721 14.27 2.66 -1.82
C GLY A 721 13.97 1.17 -2.07
N GLY A 722 14.45 0.28 -1.21
CA GLY A 722 14.14 -1.14 -1.27
C GLY A 722 12.82 -1.48 -0.59
N ARG A 723 12.36 -2.71 -0.81
CA ARG A 723 11.07 -3.19 -0.30
C ARG A 723 11.23 -4.50 0.45
N VAL A 724 10.79 -4.54 1.71
CA VAL A 724 10.87 -5.73 2.56
C VAL A 724 9.48 -6.29 2.86
N LEU A 725 9.20 -7.49 2.39
CA LEU A 725 7.94 -8.21 2.60
C LEU A 725 8.01 -9.08 3.85
N ALA A 726 6.90 -9.25 4.56
CA ALA A 726 6.82 -10.25 5.61
C ALA A 726 6.82 -11.67 5.00
N SER A 727 7.52 -12.59 5.66
CA SER A 727 7.49 -14.02 5.39
C SER A 727 7.47 -14.81 6.70
N ASP A 728 6.60 -15.81 6.73
CA ASP A 728 6.45 -16.76 7.84
C ASP A 728 7.37 -17.98 7.67
N LEU A 729 8.16 -18.02 6.58
CA LEU A 729 9.01 -19.17 6.28
C LEU A 729 10.17 -19.25 7.29
N PRO A 730 10.39 -20.42 7.94
CA PRO A 730 11.51 -20.60 8.84
C PRO A 730 12.83 -20.72 8.06
N VAL A 731 13.91 -20.19 8.65
CA VAL A 731 15.27 -20.37 8.13
C VAL A 731 15.76 -21.78 8.50
N PRO A 732 16.27 -22.57 7.54
CA PRO A 732 16.89 -23.85 7.84
C PRO A 732 18.07 -23.69 8.81
N SER A 733 18.20 -24.62 9.77
CA SER A 733 19.35 -24.68 10.68
C SER A 733 19.93 -26.10 10.70
N PRO A 734 21.21 -26.31 10.30
CA PRO A 734 22.13 -25.29 9.77
C PRO A 734 21.73 -24.82 8.36
N LEU A 735 22.06 -23.57 8.02
CA LEU A 735 21.90 -23.02 6.67
C LEU A 735 23.14 -23.37 5.83
N PRO A 736 23.01 -24.07 4.68
CA PRO A 736 24.19 -24.37 3.85
C PRO A 736 24.82 -23.10 3.28
N ALA A 737 26.15 -22.96 3.37
CA ALA A 737 26.88 -21.76 2.92
C ALA A 737 26.58 -21.33 1.46
N PRO A 738 26.48 -22.23 0.45
CA PRO A 738 26.10 -21.82 -0.90
C PRO A 738 24.69 -21.21 -0.97
N LEU A 739 23.78 -21.67 -0.11
CA LEU A 739 22.43 -21.13 -0.03
C LEU A 739 22.42 -19.77 0.67
N ALA A 740 23.13 -19.63 1.80
CA ALA A 740 23.28 -18.36 2.50
C ALA A 740 23.77 -17.25 1.56
N HIS A 741 24.84 -17.54 0.80
CA HIS A 741 25.40 -16.59 -0.16
C HIS A 741 24.42 -16.25 -1.31
N SER A 742 23.65 -17.23 -1.79
CA SER A 742 22.63 -16.98 -2.81
C SER A 742 21.49 -16.09 -2.29
N LEU A 743 21.07 -16.26 -1.03
CA LEU A 743 19.97 -15.48 -0.44
C LEU A 743 20.32 -13.99 -0.27
N GLN A 744 21.56 -13.65 0.11
CA GLN A 744 21.96 -12.24 0.24
C GLN A 744 22.06 -11.50 -1.11
N ASN A 745 22.38 -12.21 -2.19
CA ASN A 745 22.50 -11.62 -3.54
C ASN A 745 21.19 -11.00 -4.05
N GLN A 746 20.04 -11.41 -3.49
CA GLN A 746 18.74 -10.82 -3.83
C GLN A 746 18.64 -9.33 -3.46
N TRP A 747 19.37 -8.89 -2.44
CA TRP A 747 19.18 -7.57 -1.82
C TRP A 747 20.46 -6.76 -1.58
N GLN A 748 21.65 -7.35 -1.73
CA GLN A 748 22.92 -6.64 -1.52
C GLN A 748 23.07 -5.34 -2.35
N HIS A 749 22.40 -5.26 -3.51
CA HIS A 749 22.51 -4.13 -4.43
C HIS A 749 22.05 -2.80 -3.80
N TRP A 750 21.16 -2.82 -2.80
CA TRP A 750 20.80 -1.60 -2.07
C TRP A 750 22.00 -0.98 -1.36
N PHE A 751 22.94 -1.78 -0.87
CA PHE A 751 24.17 -1.34 -0.20
C PHE A 751 25.34 -1.09 -1.17
N ALA A 752 25.11 -1.14 -2.49
CA ALA A 752 26.16 -0.93 -3.48
C ALA A 752 26.77 0.49 -3.46
N GLY A 753 25.96 1.51 -3.13
CA GLY A 753 26.48 2.86 -2.90
C GLY A 753 27.42 2.90 -1.70
N ASP A 754 27.01 2.27 -0.60
CA ASP A 754 27.75 2.28 0.66
C ASP A 754 29.11 1.60 0.55
N VAL A 755 29.17 0.46 -0.15
CA VAL A 755 30.44 -0.27 -0.34
C VAL A 755 31.40 0.50 -1.25
N LEU A 756 30.91 1.17 -2.30
CA LEU A 756 31.76 1.99 -3.17
C LEU A 756 32.32 3.22 -2.44
N ALA A 757 31.54 3.83 -1.54
CA ALA A 757 32.00 4.93 -0.71
C ALA A 757 33.08 4.49 0.30
N ARG A 758 32.98 3.27 0.83
CA ARG A 758 33.87 2.72 1.86
C ARG A 758 35.11 2.02 1.31
N GLN A 759 35.03 1.48 0.10
CA GLN A 759 36.13 0.76 -0.57
C GLN A 759 36.44 1.39 -1.94
N PRO A 760 36.78 2.69 -1.99
CA PRO A 760 37.02 3.39 -3.24
C PRO A 760 38.23 2.79 -3.98
N GLY A 761 38.06 2.51 -5.28
CA GLY A 761 39.13 1.96 -6.11
C GLY A 761 39.43 0.48 -5.84
N ASN A 762 38.55 -0.26 -5.17
CA ASN A 762 38.69 -1.72 -5.06
C ASN A 762 38.19 -2.39 -6.35
N PRO A 763 39.08 -2.98 -7.18
CA PRO A 763 38.73 -3.47 -8.51
C PRO A 763 37.82 -4.71 -8.48
N ALA A 764 37.83 -5.50 -7.40
CA ALA A 764 36.93 -6.65 -7.25
C ALA A 764 35.47 -6.19 -7.08
N LEU A 765 35.26 -5.18 -6.23
CA LEU A 765 33.95 -4.61 -5.95
C LEU A 765 33.43 -3.80 -7.14
N GLU A 766 34.29 -3.02 -7.80
CA GLU A 766 33.94 -2.27 -9.00
C GLU A 766 33.55 -3.20 -10.16
N ASP A 767 34.31 -4.27 -10.43
CA ASP A 767 33.95 -5.23 -11.49
C ASP A 767 32.64 -5.96 -11.15
N HIS A 768 32.49 -6.47 -9.92
CA HIS A 768 31.28 -7.12 -9.46
C HIS A 768 30.05 -6.21 -9.63
N LEU A 769 30.12 -4.97 -9.14
CA LEU A 769 29.00 -4.04 -9.24
C LEU A 769 28.76 -3.62 -10.68
N SER A 770 29.78 -3.43 -11.52
CA SER A 770 29.58 -3.09 -12.94
C SER A 770 28.79 -4.15 -13.72
N ARG A 771 28.82 -5.41 -13.26
CA ARG A 771 28.13 -6.55 -13.89
C ARG A 771 26.74 -6.80 -13.36
N TYR A 772 26.55 -6.63 -12.06
CA TYR A 772 25.35 -7.09 -11.36
C TYR A 772 24.51 -5.95 -10.76
N ARG A 773 25.02 -4.70 -10.77
CA ARG A 773 24.27 -3.50 -10.39
C ARG A 773 23.80 -2.76 -11.64
N TRP A 774 22.50 -2.55 -11.71
CA TRP A 774 21.82 -1.88 -12.82
C TRP A 774 21.10 -0.61 -12.39
N CYS A 775 20.82 -0.42 -11.10
CA CYS A 775 20.24 0.80 -10.56
C CYS A 775 21.14 1.50 -9.54
N THR A 776 21.07 2.84 -9.52
CA THR A 776 21.66 3.67 -8.47
C THR A 776 20.85 3.55 -7.19
N THR A 777 21.54 3.56 -6.05
CA THR A 777 20.93 3.42 -4.73
C THR A 777 21.41 4.57 -3.84
N PRO A 778 20.52 5.23 -3.09
CA PRO A 778 20.92 6.26 -2.13
C PRO A 778 21.89 5.71 -1.09
N LEU A 779 22.78 6.58 -0.59
CA LEU A 779 23.56 6.28 0.60
C LEU A 779 22.67 6.49 1.83
N ALA A 780 22.79 5.61 2.84
CA ALA A 780 22.32 5.95 4.18
C ALA A 780 23.50 6.39 5.04
N GLU A 781 23.21 7.13 6.12
CA GLU A 781 24.13 7.68 7.11
C GLU A 781 25.54 7.05 7.10
N LEU A 782 26.51 7.77 6.51
CA LEU A 782 27.88 7.28 6.34
C LEU A 782 28.61 7.05 7.67
N SER A 783 28.13 7.64 8.78
CA SER A 783 28.72 7.55 10.11
C SER A 783 28.20 6.39 10.98
N ASP A 784 27.24 5.60 10.51
CA ASP A 784 26.68 4.50 11.30
C ASP A 784 27.53 3.23 11.17
N ALA A 785 28.28 2.88 12.23
CA ALA A 785 29.14 1.69 12.27
C ALA A 785 28.39 0.36 12.00
N ARG A 786 27.07 0.33 12.21
CA ARG A 786 26.24 -0.84 11.87
C ARG A 786 26.16 -1.03 10.36
N VAL A 787 26.10 0.06 9.59
CA VAL A 787 26.12 0.02 8.12
C VAL A 787 27.46 -0.56 7.64
N ASP A 788 28.58 -0.18 8.27
CA ASP A 788 29.90 -0.71 7.92
C ASP A 788 29.97 -2.23 8.09
N ALA A 789 29.47 -2.74 9.22
CA ALA A 789 29.44 -4.16 9.53
C ALA A 789 28.57 -4.94 8.53
N VAL A 790 27.39 -4.41 8.17
CA VAL A 790 26.50 -5.03 7.19
C VAL A 790 27.12 -5.02 5.78
N VAL A 791 27.71 -3.90 5.37
CA VAL A 791 28.42 -3.78 4.09
C VAL A 791 29.55 -4.79 4.00
N LYS A 792 30.35 -4.92 5.06
CA LYS A 792 31.42 -5.91 5.13
C LYS A 792 30.88 -7.33 4.97
N ALA A 793 29.87 -7.71 5.75
CA ALA A 793 29.28 -9.04 5.69
C ALA A 793 28.70 -9.38 4.30
N LEU A 794 28.11 -8.41 3.60
CA LEU A 794 27.56 -8.61 2.26
C LEU A 794 28.63 -8.80 1.17
N PHE A 795 29.74 -8.07 1.24
CA PHE A 795 30.66 -7.93 0.11
C PHE A 795 32.07 -8.51 0.33
N GLU A 796 32.45 -8.85 1.57
CA GLU A 796 33.78 -9.43 1.86
C GLU A 796 33.99 -10.78 1.15
N SER A 797 32.92 -11.57 0.97
CA SER A 797 32.97 -12.81 0.18
C SER A 797 33.38 -12.57 -1.27
N VAL A 798 32.92 -11.48 -1.89
CA VAL A 798 33.28 -11.10 -3.27
C VAL A 798 34.79 -10.84 -3.36
N VAL A 799 35.32 -10.04 -2.44
CA VAL A 799 36.75 -9.73 -2.36
C VAL A 799 37.57 -11.01 -2.16
N ARG A 800 37.16 -11.86 -1.21
CA ARG A 800 37.84 -13.13 -0.93
C ARG A 800 37.89 -14.04 -2.16
N ASP A 801 36.79 -14.12 -2.91
CA ASP A 801 36.72 -14.94 -4.12
C ASP A 801 37.67 -14.43 -5.21
N TYR A 802 37.78 -13.11 -5.39
CA TYR A 802 38.75 -12.48 -6.31
C TYR A 802 40.19 -12.71 -5.87
N GLN A 803 40.49 -12.53 -4.58
CA GLN A 803 41.82 -12.74 -4.04
C GLN A 803 42.26 -14.20 -4.18
N GLU A 804 41.39 -15.15 -3.88
CA GLU A 804 41.76 -16.54 -4.12
C GLU A 804 41.93 -16.85 -5.61
N ALA A 805 41.08 -16.33 -6.49
CA ALA A 805 41.12 -16.65 -7.93
C ALA A 805 42.37 -16.08 -8.61
N THR A 806 43.01 -15.09 -7.98
CA THR A 806 44.22 -14.44 -8.47
C THR A 806 45.52 -15.04 -7.91
N LYS A 807 45.44 -16.09 -7.08
CA LYS A 807 46.61 -16.84 -6.56
C LYS A 807 47.20 -17.86 -7.56
N VAL A 808 46.72 -17.85 -8.80
CA VAL A 808 47.16 -18.76 -9.86
C VAL A 808 48.59 -18.46 -10.32
N ARG A 809 49.35 -19.51 -10.62
CA ARG A 809 50.72 -19.44 -11.16
C ARG A 809 50.76 -19.59 -12.68
N ALA A 810 49.70 -20.13 -13.27
CA ALA A 810 49.50 -20.23 -14.71
C ALA A 810 48.04 -19.91 -15.10
N PRO A 811 47.77 -19.35 -16.30
CA PRO A 811 46.41 -19.01 -16.72
C PRO A 811 45.49 -20.23 -16.86
N SER A 812 46.06 -21.42 -17.10
CA SER A 812 45.33 -22.68 -17.14
C SER A 812 44.68 -23.02 -15.79
N GLU A 813 45.33 -22.65 -14.68
CA GLU A 813 44.84 -22.93 -13.33
C GLU A 813 43.55 -22.15 -13.01
N LEU A 814 43.26 -21.05 -13.73
CA LEU A 814 41.97 -20.34 -13.60
C LEU A 814 40.78 -21.24 -13.97
N LYS A 815 40.99 -22.26 -14.81
CA LYS A 815 39.96 -23.26 -15.14
C LYS A 815 39.81 -24.31 -14.05
N ASP A 816 40.86 -24.54 -13.26
CA ASP A 816 40.91 -25.48 -12.14
C ASP A 816 40.43 -24.85 -10.84
N VAL A 817 40.39 -23.51 -10.77
CA VAL A 817 39.66 -22.77 -9.73
C VAL A 817 38.19 -23.15 -9.86
N ALA A 818 37.75 -24.03 -8.97
CA ALA A 818 36.43 -24.60 -9.05
C ALA A 818 35.36 -23.50 -8.88
N VAL A 819 34.55 -23.27 -9.94
CA VAL A 819 33.35 -22.40 -9.96
C VAL A 819 32.42 -22.69 -8.76
N THR A 820 32.52 -23.93 -8.29
CA THR A 820 31.86 -24.65 -7.20
C THR A 820 32.04 -24.01 -5.81
N HIS A 821 32.91 -23.02 -5.70
CA HIS A 821 33.15 -22.27 -4.46
C HIS A 821 33.09 -20.75 -4.67
N ARG A 822 32.93 -20.26 -5.92
CA ARG A 822 33.10 -18.85 -6.27
C ARG A 822 32.12 -18.42 -7.36
N PRO A 823 30.91 -17.97 -7.00
CA PRO A 823 29.91 -17.52 -7.99
C PRO A 823 30.36 -16.31 -8.82
N HIS A 824 31.46 -15.65 -8.43
CA HIS A 824 32.02 -14.48 -9.09
C HIS A 824 33.20 -14.79 -10.04
N LEU A 825 33.60 -16.06 -10.22
CA LEU A 825 34.79 -16.43 -11.01
C LEU A 825 34.74 -15.96 -12.47
N ASP A 826 33.56 -16.02 -13.10
CA ASP A 826 33.36 -15.47 -14.46
C ASP A 826 33.66 -13.97 -14.51
N GLY A 827 33.37 -13.25 -13.42
CA GLY A 827 33.74 -11.84 -13.25
C GLY A 827 35.24 -11.66 -13.15
N VAL A 828 35.92 -12.46 -12.32
CA VAL A 828 37.38 -12.44 -12.18
C VAL A 828 38.06 -12.65 -13.53
N LEU A 829 37.69 -13.69 -14.27
CA LEU A 829 38.31 -14.00 -15.55
C LEU A 829 38.17 -12.83 -16.53
N GLN A 830 36.99 -12.24 -16.63
CA GLN A 830 36.80 -11.07 -17.50
C GLN A 830 37.49 -9.81 -16.96
N ALA A 831 37.60 -9.62 -15.64
CA ALA A 831 38.35 -8.53 -15.04
C ALA A 831 39.85 -8.61 -15.39
N LEU A 832 40.40 -9.83 -15.41
CA LEU A 832 41.77 -10.10 -15.85
C LEU A 832 41.94 -9.92 -17.37
N VAL A 833 40.95 -10.35 -18.16
CA VAL A 833 40.98 -10.19 -19.63
C VAL A 833 40.87 -8.72 -20.04
N SER A 834 39.96 -7.95 -19.44
CA SER A 834 39.78 -6.52 -19.73
C SER A 834 40.98 -5.64 -19.34
N ARG A 835 41.87 -6.16 -18.49
CA ARG A 835 43.13 -5.52 -18.07
C ARG A 835 44.34 -6.05 -18.83
N ASP A 836 44.13 -6.92 -19.82
CA ASP A 836 45.19 -7.60 -20.58
C ASP A 836 46.19 -8.37 -19.70
N ILE A 837 45.76 -8.81 -18.50
CA ILE A 837 46.55 -9.69 -17.62
C ILE A 837 46.49 -11.12 -18.17
N VAL A 838 45.33 -11.54 -18.68
CA VAL A 838 45.08 -12.84 -19.33
C VAL A 838 44.47 -12.60 -20.70
N LYS A 839 44.79 -13.42 -21.71
CA LYS A 839 44.17 -13.39 -23.04
C LYS A 839 43.50 -14.73 -23.38
N LEU A 840 42.43 -14.67 -24.16
CA LEU A 840 41.75 -15.84 -24.72
C LEU A 840 42.47 -16.26 -26.01
N ALA A 841 42.98 -17.48 -26.07
CA ALA A 841 43.61 -18.09 -27.24
C ALA A 841 42.80 -19.30 -27.72
N ASP A 842 43.03 -19.74 -28.97
CA ASP A 842 42.25 -20.80 -29.62
C ASP A 842 42.20 -22.12 -28.81
N ASN A 843 43.25 -22.41 -28.03
CA ASN A 843 43.37 -23.61 -27.20
C ASN A 843 43.31 -23.36 -25.68
N GLY A 844 43.02 -22.14 -25.22
CA GLY A 844 42.91 -21.88 -23.77
C GLY A 844 43.13 -20.44 -23.32
N LEU A 845 43.65 -20.31 -22.09
CA LEU A 845 44.01 -19.02 -21.51
C LEU A 845 45.53 -18.89 -21.56
N GLU A 846 46.01 -17.72 -21.95
CA GLU A 846 47.44 -17.38 -22.00
C GLU A 846 47.68 -16.09 -21.21
N TRP A 847 48.93 -15.86 -20.78
CA TRP A 847 49.30 -14.59 -20.17
C TRP A 847 49.20 -13.47 -21.21
N GLY A 848 48.59 -12.36 -20.81
CA GLY A 848 48.56 -11.14 -21.60
C GLY A 848 49.80 -10.26 -21.35
N PRO A 849 49.92 -9.13 -22.06
CA PRO A 849 51.05 -8.20 -21.92
C PRO A 849 51.19 -7.63 -20.50
N ASN A 850 50.11 -7.58 -19.72
CA ASN A 850 50.10 -7.03 -18.36
C ASN A 850 50.19 -8.12 -17.27
N ALA A 851 50.64 -9.34 -17.59
CA ALA A 851 50.70 -10.45 -16.63
C ALA A 851 51.45 -10.12 -15.32
N ALA A 852 52.50 -9.29 -15.39
CA ALA A 852 53.25 -8.83 -14.22
C ALA A 852 52.40 -8.02 -13.21
N GLN A 853 51.26 -7.47 -13.63
CA GLN A 853 50.34 -6.70 -12.79
C GLN A 853 49.40 -7.59 -11.95
N LEU A 854 49.44 -8.93 -12.11
CA LEU A 854 48.56 -9.83 -11.37
C LEU A 854 48.71 -9.69 -9.85
N ALA A 855 49.94 -9.56 -9.34
CA ALA A 855 50.20 -9.36 -7.91
C ALA A 855 49.62 -8.03 -7.41
N GLN A 856 49.83 -6.94 -8.17
CA GLN A 856 49.26 -5.63 -7.85
C GLN A 856 47.72 -5.68 -7.87
N PHE A 857 47.12 -6.38 -8.84
CA PHE A 857 45.67 -6.57 -8.91
C PHE A 857 45.14 -7.38 -7.72
N HIS A 858 45.83 -8.46 -7.33
CA HIS A 858 45.52 -9.26 -6.15
C HIS A 858 45.51 -8.41 -4.87
N GLU A 859 46.56 -7.61 -4.65
CA GLU A 859 46.65 -6.71 -3.49
C GLU A 859 45.57 -5.62 -3.53
N ALA A 860 45.32 -5.03 -4.70
CA ALA A 860 44.30 -4.00 -4.88
C ALA A 860 42.89 -4.50 -4.56
N CYS A 861 42.61 -5.80 -4.76
CA CYS A 861 41.34 -6.42 -4.41
C CYS A 861 41.10 -6.50 -2.90
N ALA A 862 42.15 -6.44 -2.06
CA ALA A 862 42.02 -6.65 -0.62
C ALA A 862 41.03 -5.68 0.05
N TRP A 863 40.29 -6.19 1.03
CA TRP A 863 39.39 -5.37 1.84
C TRP A 863 40.22 -4.41 2.69
N ARG A 864 40.09 -3.11 2.49
CA ARG A 864 40.82 -2.11 3.27
C ARG A 864 40.09 -1.89 4.60
N GLY A 865 40.82 -1.84 5.72
CA GLY A 865 40.24 -1.44 7.00
C GLY A 865 39.69 -0.02 6.88
N VAL A 866 38.59 0.27 7.58
CA VAL A 866 38.16 1.66 7.77
C VAL A 866 39.21 2.27 8.69
N GLU A 867 40.06 3.17 8.17
CA GLU A 867 40.90 3.98 9.06
C GLU A 867 39.96 4.73 9.99
N SER A 868 40.11 4.45 11.29
CA SER A 868 39.27 4.93 12.38
C SER A 868 39.26 6.45 12.49
#